data_AF-A0A1I7LNL4-F1
#
_entry.id   AF-A0A1I7LNL4-F1
#
_cell.length_a   1.000
_cell.length_b   1.000
_cell.length_c   1.000
_cell.angle_alpha   90.00
_cell.angle_beta   90.00
_cell.angle_gamma   90.00
#
_symmetry.space_group_name_H-M   'P 1'
#
loop_
_entity.id
_entity.type
_entity.pdbx_description
1 polymer ?
#
loop_
_entity_poly.entity_id
_entity_poly.type
_entity_poly.pdbx_seq_one_letter_code
_entity_poly.pdbx_strand_id
1 'polypeptide(L)'
;MHKQFNSQRRQAATPRGSGKLKMIALSTLSALMALSGGGAQAVSYVATPAAQPVVSSAGIKHPALGFTLEQLEYARLQTRADVEPYKTYYNILSTVCCNYANINLLPTNRDASKVDTPNTPNYNGNTAQTRMINDSQGALTQAILYYVTGRNEYRRNAMRILRTWSNMNPNGYAYFPDAHIHNGVPLFRMLAAAEIMRYTPGDPTYTAYPLAWTDTDTQKLKDNLIDPMERTFFASKERFMNQHVYSLVGRMAGAIFTDNRARYDETVEWMTVNATSTRQDINGAILPLIPLIEADNPYNKFGIPFYQIQEMARDQAHGGDNVDNLTGLLRMVTAQGTKVDPFTGTPSTSSDAVSVYQFGGNRVLMGANAYAQFMLGYNTPWADTSGGTSYMSGAYRGRLYEVGGIPELYNVYKYEQGVDVDSVAPYLATAAAHADGPVTAWGQATPGNKDMGAEAFLTLPVPLTGVALPVNTGMLETERKAVFLNGEWTSETEGARTYGHAKVTPAGATVVFHDVRYADRAKFAPVGMMVRTNAVTKLAASGSETGKPWSEIAVPDTGGQWRYIVPDSSWTATAGRGFGDNIIYFKFTGAEGATVDLDFVNMAAPTQLTPPKFAMPAFPVTELVVQGVPYQASYAATDANTADTVVYQAISLPAGATLNTATGAFSWTPTAEQAGVHEIVVSATDGVSISTMTAKLSVQPDRAAAFAAALGGYDPAAVYTTPSLATFKSELAPLQASMGTVSDAEFGALLNAVKAVAAKLQLLNPRVASDGSLDWSKSMVTTTVLDAARAALLVDGDYNSTSGDLRNVVTIDFGENYRISVNAFGIQARFMFGNRSQGINVYGSNDNSSWTLLTTRETTDTSNRNFEMEVIPVVPGLENERYRYFMVRVDHPGPPTDPAYPGISSYSELRFHGARYDLLSPVDVSASVKMLQSGLTVNRFTQKYTGTVTFTNTTQQKITGPLHLHLQGLTAGVTLDNATGVKDGVPYITLPVAELAPGQSATVTTTFSNPAKAAINYTRKLISVKY
;
A
#
# COMPACT_ATOMS: atom_id res chain seq x y z
N MET A 1 -63.87 2.45 38.31
CA MET A 1 -63.90 3.10 39.63
C MET A 1 -62.47 3.48 39.96
N HIS A 2 -62.05 4.73 40.01
CA HIS A 2 -62.69 5.98 39.56
C HIS A 2 -61.77 6.59 38.50
N LYS A 3 -62.08 6.70 37.20
CA LYS A 3 -63.24 6.40 36.34
C LYS A 3 -62.72 5.42 35.26
N GLN A 4 -63.30 4.22 35.13
CA GLN A 4 -64.27 3.87 34.05
C GLN A 4 -63.59 3.95 32.66
N PHE A 5 -63.49 2.93 31.81
CA PHE A 5 -64.21 1.67 31.64
C PHE A 5 -63.39 0.84 30.62
N ASN A 6 -63.41 -0.49 30.77
CA ASN A 6 -63.68 -1.50 29.74
C ASN A 6 -63.34 -1.21 28.27
N SER A 7 -62.92 -2.16 27.43
CA SER A 7 -62.94 -3.62 27.55
C SER A 7 -62.41 -4.22 26.24
N GLN A 8 -61.71 -5.33 26.38
CA GLN A 8 -61.91 -6.58 25.65
C GLN A 8 -62.03 -6.60 24.10
N ARG A 9 -61.14 -7.46 23.57
CA ARG A 9 -61.43 -8.70 22.82
C ARG A 9 -61.40 -8.66 21.29
N ARG A 10 -60.64 -9.67 20.82
CA ARG A 10 -60.90 -10.57 19.67
C ARG A 10 -60.77 -9.89 18.30
N GLN A 11 -60.40 -10.56 17.23
CA GLN A 11 -59.82 -11.86 16.90
C GLN A 11 -59.44 -11.69 15.42
N ALA A 12 -58.43 -12.43 14.99
CA ALA A 12 -58.05 -12.76 13.61
C ALA A 12 -59.02 -12.38 12.47
N ALA A 13 -58.48 -11.77 11.40
CA ALA A 13 -58.48 -12.33 10.02
C ALA A 13 -57.94 -11.30 9.01
N THR A 14 -56.93 -11.69 8.24
CA THR A 14 -56.58 -11.20 6.89
C THR A 14 -57.67 -11.60 5.87
N PRO A 15 -57.67 -11.17 4.57
CA PRO A 15 -56.76 -10.28 3.82
C PRO A 15 -57.43 -9.30 2.79
N ARG A 16 -56.55 -8.52 2.11
CA ARG A 16 -56.64 -7.96 0.72
C ARG A 16 -57.62 -6.81 0.43
N GLY A 17 -57.07 -5.75 -0.20
CA GLY A 17 -57.83 -4.87 -1.09
C GLY A 17 -57.38 -3.41 -1.13
N SER A 18 -56.39 -3.13 -1.99
CA SER A 18 -55.99 -1.84 -2.57
C SER A 18 -56.90 -0.60 -2.43
N GLY A 19 -56.30 0.56 -2.16
CA GLY A 19 -56.77 1.82 -2.76
C GLY A 19 -56.60 3.12 -1.97
N LYS A 20 -55.51 3.83 -2.30
CA LYS A 20 -55.38 5.30 -2.40
C LYS A 20 -55.23 6.20 -1.16
N LEU A 21 -54.12 6.95 -1.25
CA LEU A 21 -53.86 8.35 -0.88
C LEU A 21 -53.99 8.76 0.60
N LYS A 22 -52.84 9.16 1.17
CA LYS A 22 -52.71 10.45 1.87
C LYS A 22 -51.25 10.90 1.88
N MET A 23 -51.06 12.16 1.48
CA MET A 23 -49.86 12.97 1.68
C MET A 23 -49.38 12.83 3.12
N ILE A 24 -48.08 12.59 3.31
CA ILE A 24 -47.38 12.88 4.56
C ILE A 24 -46.08 13.58 4.18
N ALA A 25 -45.92 14.79 4.70
CA ALA A 25 -44.70 15.58 4.65
C ALA A 25 -43.53 14.74 5.19
N LEU A 26 -42.52 14.49 4.35
CA LEU A 26 -41.25 13.94 4.79
C LEU A 26 -40.39 15.11 5.29
N SER A 27 -40.37 15.28 6.62
CA SER A 27 -39.24 15.91 7.29
C SER A 27 -38.03 15.00 7.11
N THR A 28 -37.03 15.47 6.35
CA THR A 28 -35.72 14.85 6.18
C THR A 28 -34.99 14.82 7.51
N LEU A 29 -35.00 13.67 8.18
CA LEU A 29 -34.09 13.40 9.30
C LEU A 29 -32.81 12.80 8.70
N SER A 30 -31.77 13.63 8.58
CA SER A 30 -30.41 13.16 8.35
C SER A 30 -30.04 12.18 9.46
N ALA A 31 -29.56 10.99 9.09
CA ALA A 31 -29.00 10.03 10.02
C ALA A 31 -27.67 10.55 10.56
N LEU A 32 -27.74 11.49 11.52
CA LEU A 32 -26.73 11.57 12.56
C LEU A 32 -26.83 10.26 13.34
N MET A 33 -25.83 9.37 13.20
CA MET A 33 -25.45 8.53 14.32
C MET A 33 -24.84 9.44 15.40
N ALA A 34 -25.69 10.24 16.04
CA ALA A 34 -25.46 10.59 17.41
C ALA A 34 -25.48 9.24 18.15
N LEU A 35 -24.36 8.89 18.78
CA LEU A 35 -24.37 8.00 19.95
C LEU A 35 -25.31 8.67 20.96
N SER A 36 -26.62 8.45 20.81
CA SER A 36 -27.60 8.76 21.82
C SER A 36 -27.14 8.03 23.06
N GLY A 37 -26.78 8.80 24.10
CA GLY A 37 -26.28 8.28 25.36
C GLY A 37 -27.15 7.12 25.84
N GLY A 38 -26.69 5.90 25.61
CA GLY A 38 -27.08 4.78 26.44
C GLY A 38 -26.59 5.15 27.82
N GLY A 39 -27.52 5.41 28.75
CA GLY A 39 -27.20 5.82 30.11
C GLY A 39 -26.06 4.96 30.63
N ALA A 40 -24.93 5.59 30.91
CA ALA A 40 -23.78 4.92 31.48
C ALA A 40 -24.27 4.17 32.72
N GLN A 41 -24.23 2.84 32.70
CA GLN A 41 -24.30 2.09 33.94
C GLN A 41 -23.16 2.63 34.81
N ALA A 42 -23.49 3.22 35.96
CA ALA A 42 -22.50 3.72 36.89
C ALA A 42 -21.51 2.60 37.18
N VAL A 43 -20.24 2.78 36.78
CA VAL A 43 -19.18 1.81 37.06
C VAL A 43 -19.02 1.78 38.57
N SER A 44 -19.35 0.65 39.20
CA SER A 44 -19.17 0.50 40.64
C SER A 44 -17.67 0.37 40.95
N TYR A 45 -17.09 1.37 41.61
CA TYR A 45 -15.72 1.30 42.10
C TYR A 45 -15.68 0.62 43.47
N VAL A 46 -14.73 -0.30 43.65
CA VAL A 46 -14.42 -0.89 44.95
C VAL A 46 -13.07 -0.34 45.44
N ALA A 47 -12.82 -0.43 46.74
CA ALA A 47 -11.52 -0.08 47.30
C ALA A 47 -10.43 -0.99 46.70
N THR A 48 -9.48 -0.40 45.98
CA THR A 48 -8.26 -1.08 45.53
C THR A 48 -7.14 -0.72 46.53
N PRO A 49 -6.40 -1.70 47.07
CA PRO A 49 -5.24 -1.40 47.91
C PRO A 49 -4.20 -0.56 47.16
N ALA A 50 -3.57 0.39 47.86
CA ALA A 50 -2.53 1.24 47.25
C ALA A 50 -1.31 0.39 46.88
N ALA A 51 -0.85 0.52 45.64
CA ALA A 51 0.39 -0.10 45.22
C ALA A 51 1.59 0.54 45.94
N GLN A 52 2.67 -0.23 46.13
CA GLN A 52 3.84 0.22 46.89
C GLN A 52 5.04 0.40 45.96
N PRO A 53 5.67 1.59 45.94
CA PRO A 53 6.88 1.79 45.15
C PRO A 53 8.05 1.08 45.82
N VAL A 54 8.92 0.47 45.02
CA VAL A 54 10.13 -0.22 45.46
C VAL A 54 11.30 0.20 44.58
N VAL A 55 12.47 0.41 45.19
CA VAL A 55 13.74 0.48 44.48
C VAL A 55 14.53 -0.76 44.85
N SER A 56 14.91 -1.56 43.85
CA SER A 56 15.68 -2.77 44.10
C SER A 56 17.11 -2.46 44.54
N SER A 57 17.82 -3.48 45.03
CA SER A 57 19.24 -3.35 45.38
C SER A 57 20.12 -2.98 44.18
N ALA A 58 19.65 -3.23 42.95
CA ALA A 58 20.28 -2.83 41.71
C ALA A 58 19.97 -1.37 41.30
N GLY A 59 19.17 -0.65 42.09
CA GLY A 59 18.78 0.74 41.83
C GLY A 59 17.68 0.89 40.77
N ILE A 60 16.97 -0.18 40.41
CA ILE A 60 15.86 -0.15 39.46
C ILE A 60 14.56 0.15 40.22
N LYS A 61 13.75 1.06 39.69
CA LYS A 61 12.48 1.49 40.29
C LYS A 61 11.32 0.61 39.79
N HIS A 62 10.36 0.38 40.68
CA HIS A 62 9.16 -0.40 40.43
C HIS A 62 7.93 0.13 41.18
N PRO A 63 6.73 0.14 40.58
CA PRO A 63 6.49 0.01 39.15
C PRO A 63 7.01 1.26 38.42
N ALA A 64 7.83 1.04 37.38
CA ALA A 64 8.39 2.10 36.53
C ALA A 64 8.79 1.58 35.13
N LEU A 65 8.03 0.63 34.59
CA LEU A 65 8.18 0.06 33.24
C LEU A 65 7.23 0.79 32.27
N GLY A 66 7.64 1.99 31.84
CA GLY A 66 6.90 2.84 30.91
C GLY A 66 5.93 3.84 31.56
N PHE A 67 5.64 3.70 32.85
CA PHE A 67 4.92 4.69 33.66
C PHE A 67 5.32 4.51 35.12
N THR A 68 5.38 5.59 35.88
CA THR A 68 5.61 5.55 37.33
C THR A 68 4.33 5.22 38.10
N LEU A 69 4.46 4.82 39.36
CA LEU A 69 3.31 4.62 40.24
C LEU A 69 2.48 5.91 40.38
N GLU A 70 3.15 7.04 40.49
CA GLU A 70 2.53 8.36 40.65
C GLU A 70 1.68 8.73 39.42
N GLN A 71 2.20 8.48 38.22
CA GLN A 71 1.47 8.69 36.96
C GLN A 71 0.26 7.75 36.84
N LEU A 72 0.45 6.46 37.15
CA LEU A 72 -0.63 5.47 37.12
C LEU A 72 -1.75 5.82 38.11
N GLU A 73 -1.38 6.25 39.32
CA GLU A 73 -2.32 6.71 40.36
C GLU A 73 -3.04 7.99 39.94
N TYR A 74 -2.33 8.95 39.36
CA TYR A 74 -2.92 10.18 38.85
C TYR A 74 -3.98 9.88 37.77
N ALA A 75 -3.64 9.07 36.77
CA ALA A 75 -4.57 8.66 35.74
C ALA A 75 -5.81 7.93 36.31
N ARG A 76 -5.63 7.08 37.33
CA ARG A 76 -6.74 6.45 38.05
C ARG A 76 -7.66 7.47 38.71
N LEU A 77 -7.10 8.44 39.42
CA LEU A 77 -7.87 9.48 40.10
C LEU A 77 -8.69 10.32 39.11
N GLN A 78 -8.06 10.78 38.02
CA GLN A 78 -8.75 11.57 36.98
C GLN A 78 -9.84 10.76 36.27
N THR A 79 -9.58 9.48 35.99
CA THR A 79 -10.59 8.58 35.41
C THR A 79 -11.80 8.42 36.33
N ARG A 80 -11.58 8.18 37.63
CA ARG A 80 -12.67 8.04 38.62
C ARG A 80 -13.43 9.36 38.87
N ALA A 81 -12.77 10.49 38.64
CA ALA A 81 -13.35 11.81 38.71
C ALA A 81 -14.06 12.26 37.43
N ASP A 82 -14.11 11.39 36.39
CA ASP A 82 -14.77 11.67 35.11
C ASP A 82 -14.14 12.86 34.35
N VAL A 83 -12.82 13.04 34.47
CA VAL A 83 -12.06 14.17 33.91
C VAL A 83 -11.44 13.82 32.54
N GLU A 84 -11.60 14.70 31.56
CA GLU A 84 -10.95 14.56 30.24
C GLU A 84 -9.42 14.79 30.32
N PRO A 85 -8.63 14.22 29.40
CA PRO A 85 -9.01 13.22 28.41
C PRO A 85 -9.02 11.79 28.98
N TYR A 86 -8.65 11.60 30.25
CA TYR A 86 -8.53 10.29 30.92
C TYR A 86 -9.84 9.49 30.87
N LYS A 87 -10.97 10.15 31.12
CA LYS A 87 -12.31 9.58 30.97
C LYS A 87 -12.51 8.94 29.60
N THR A 88 -12.25 9.69 28.52
CA THR A 88 -12.50 9.19 27.17
C THR A 88 -11.58 8.03 26.82
N TYR A 89 -10.29 8.12 27.15
CA TYR A 89 -9.36 7.01 26.94
C TYR A 89 -9.74 5.76 27.73
N TYR A 90 -10.17 5.91 28.99
CA TYR A 90 -10.69 4.80 29.78
C TYR A 90 -11.95 4.19 29.15
N ASN A 91 -12.91 5.01 28.72
CA ASN A 91 -14.14 4.54 28.11
C ASN A 91 -13.87 3.74 26.82
N ILE A 92 -12.94 4.22 25.99
CA ILE A 92 -12.52 3.50 24.78
C ILE A 92 -11.91 2.14 25.17
N LEU A 93 -11.00 2.13 26.15
CA LEU A 93 -10.37 0.91 26.67
C LEU A 93 -11.41 -0.08 27.25
N SER A 94 -12.44 0.41 27.94
CA SER A 94 -13.45 -0.42 28.61
C SER A 94 -14.61 -0.89 27.71
N THR A 95 -14.85 -0.25 26.57
CA THR A 95 -16.05 -0.53 25.73
C THR A 95 -15.74 -0.91 24.28
N VAL A 96 -14.65 -0.43 23.68
CA VAL A 96 -14.44 -0.51 22.21
C VAL A 96 -13.47 -1.63 21.81
N CYS A 97 -12.56 -2.07 22.69
CA CYS A 97 -11.45 -2.94 22.31
C CYS A 97 -11.79 -4.46 22.32
N CYS A 98 -11.84 -5.12 21.14
CA CYS A 98 -11.69 -6.56 20.84
C CYS A 98 -12.21 -7.66 21.82
N ASN A 99 -13.13 -7.35 22.73
CA ASN A 99 -13.45 -8.12 23.94
C ASN A 99 -12.33 -8.19 25.01
N TYR A 100 -11.25 -7.40 24.95
CA TYR A 100 -10.21 -7.44 25.99
C TYR A 100 -10.68 -6.87 27.34
N ALA A 101 -11.72 -6.05 27.37
CA ALA A 101 -12.36 -5.60 28.61
C ALA A 101 -13.40 -6.60 29.17
N ASN A 102 -13.57 -7.77 28.53
CA ASN A 102 -14.52 -8.77 28.99
C ASN A 102 -14.10 -9.33 30.36
N ILE A 103 -15.01 -9.30 31.33
CA ILE A 103 -14.78 -9.84 32.68
C ILE A 103 -14.53 -11.36 32.69
N ASN A 104 -14.85 -12.06 31.60
CA ASN A 104 -14.62 -13.48 31.39
C ASN A 104 -13.51 -13.75 30.36
N LEU A 105 -12.61 -12.79 30.11
CA LEU A 105 -11.47 -12.98 29.20
C LEU A 105 -10.63 -14.18 29.66
N LEU A 106 -10.20 -14.99 28.68
CA LEU A 106 -9.36 -16.15 28.90
C LEU A 106 -8.13 -16.07 27.98
N PRO A 107 -6.95 -16.55 28.41
CA PRO A 107 -5.74 -16.51 27.60
C PRO A 107 -5.94 -17.26 26.27
N THR A 108 -5.52 -16.66 25.17
CA THR A 108 -5.52 -17.32 23.86
C THR A 108 -4.48 -18.43 23.81
N ASN A 109 -3.38 -18.38 24.58
CA ASN A 109 -2.43 -19.47 24.70
C ASN A 109 -2.81 -20.55 25.74
N ARG A 110 -4.04 -20.64 26.25
CA ARG A 110 -4.39 -21.64 27.27
C ARG A 110 -4.63 -23.05 26.71
N ASP A 111 -4.20 -24.07 27.45
CA ASP A 111 -4.80 -25.41 27.41
C ASP A 111 -6.19 -25.33 28.06
N ALA A 112 -7.25 -25.67 27.33
CA ALA A 112 -8.62 -25.55 27.84
C ALA A 112 -8.94 -26.52 28.99
N SER A 113 -8.14 -27.57 29.18
CA SER A 113 -8.33 -28.59 30.21
C SER A 113 -7.53 -28.35 31.49
N LYS A 114 -6.58 -27.40 31.48
CA LYS A 114 -5.64 -27.16 32.58
C LYS A 114 -5.52 -25.69 32.91
N VAL A 115 -5.46 -25.38 34.19
CA VAL A 115 -5.24 -24.02 34.66
C VAL A 115 -3.79 -23.61 34.42
N ASP A 116 -3.58 -22.35 34.03
CA ASP A 116 -2.26 -21.72 33.85
C ASP A 116 -1.29 -22.49 32.95
N THR A 117 -1.80 -23.34 32.05
CA THR A 117 -0.96 -24.19 31.18
C THR A 117 -1.01 -23.68 29.75
N PRO A 118 0.14 -23.50 29.08
CA PRO A 118 0.16 -23.08 27.68
C PRO A 118 -0.23 -24.22 26.73
N ASN A 119 -1.07 -23.93 25.75
CA ASN A 119 -1.40 -24.82 24.64
C ASN A 119 -0.30 -24.85 23.57
N THR A 120 0.41 -23.73 23.41
CA THR A 120 1.59 -23.62 22.55
C THR A 120 2.79 -23.34 23.45
N PRO A 121 3.40 -24.37 24.08
CA PRO A 121 4.47 -24.19 25.06
C PRO A 121 5.82 -23.80 24.43
N ASN A 122 6.00 -24.01 23.12
CA ASN A 122 7.20 -23.64 22.38
C ASN A 122 6.97 -22.33 21.61
N TYR A 123 7.98 -21.46 21.55
CA TYR A 123 7.92 -20.17 20.85
C TYR A 123 8.86 -20.20 19.65
N ASN A 124 8.38 -20.75 18.54
CA ASN A 124 9.19 -21.01 17.35
C ASN A 124 8.45 -20.69 16.03
N GLY A 125 7.43 -19.82 16.07
CA GLY A 125 6.71 -19.40 14.86
C GLY A 125 5.49 -18.50 15.11
N ASN A 126 4.81 -18.17 14.01
CA ASN A 126 3.74 -17.16 13.96
C ASN A 126 2.54 -17.46 14.86
N THR A 127 2.26 -18.73 15.16
CA THR A 127 1.16 -19.11 16.08
C THR A 127 1.42 -18.59 17.50
N ALA A 128 2.65 -18.76 18.01
CA ALA A 128 3.02 -18.26 19.34
C ALA A 128 3.05 -16.72 19.34
N GLN A 129 3.60 -16.11 18.29
CA GLN A 129 3.60 -14.65 18.10
C GLN A 129 2.20 -14.05 18.16
N THR A 130 1.26 -14.57 17.35
CA THR A 130 -0.12 -14.07 17.30
C THR A 130 -0.80 -14.17 18.67
N ARG A 131 -0.57 -15.28 19.40
CA ARG A 131 -1.11 -15.46 20.75
C ARG A 131 -0.48 -14.48 21.74
N MET A 132 0.83 -14.24 21.66
CA MET A 132 1.53 -13.29 22.53
C MET A 132 1.01 -11.86 22.34
N ILE A 133 0.81 -11.41 21.10
CA ILE A 133 0.29 -10.06 20.84
C ILE A 133 -1.13 -9.92 21.42
N ASN A 134 -2.00 -10.90 21.20
CA ASN A 134 -3.35 -10.91 21.77
C ASN A 134 -3.35 -10.91 23.31
N ASP A 135 -2.58 -11.82 23.90
CA ASP A 135 -2.59 -12.04 25.34
C ASP A 135 -1.91 -10.90 26.10
N SER A 136 -0.83 -10.31 25.57
CA SER A 136 -0.18 -9.15 26.18
C SER A 136 -1.08 -7.91 26.18
N GLN A 137 -1.80 -7.66 25.08
CA GLN A 137 -2.82 -6.60 25.00
C GLN A 137 -3.93 -6.82 26.02
N GLY A 138 -4.44 -8.06 26.10
CA GLY A 138 -5.44 -8.47 27.08
C GLY A 138 -4.97 -8.33 28.52
N ALA A 139 -3.75 -8.76 28.83
CA ALA A 139 -3.16 -8.69 30.16
C ALA A 139 -3.06 -7.25 30.67
N LEU A 140 -2.51 -6.34 29.86
CA LEU A 140 -2.36 -4.94 30.26
C LEU A 140 -3.71 -4.22 30.37
N THR A 141 -4.64 -4.48 29.43
CA THR A 141 -6.01 -3.95 29.50
C THR A 141 -6.69 -4.38 30.81
N GLN A 142 -6.64 -5.67 31.14
CA GLN A 142 -7.25 -6.21 32.36
C GLN A 142 -6.55 -5.71 33.64
N ALA A 143 -5.22 -5.53 33.61
CA ALA A 143 -4.47 -4.97 34.71
C ALA A 143 -4.86 -3.51 35.00
N ILE A 144 -4.98 -2.68 33.97
CA ILE A 144 -5.45 -1.28 34.09
C ILE A 144 -6.89 -1.25 34.61
N LEU A 145 -7.79 -2.07 34.04
CA LEU A 145 -9.18 -2.14 34.50
C LEU A 145 -9.29 -2.58 35.95
N TYR A 146 -8.47 -3.53 36.40
CA TYR A 146 -8.40 -3.89 37.82
C TYR A 146 -7.94 -2.71 38.67
N TYR A 147 -6.84 -2.06 38.30
CA TYR A 147 -6.29 -0.94 39.06
C TYR A 147 -7.31 0.19 39.21
N VAL A 148 -8.00 0.52 38.12
CA VAL A 148 -9.04 1.57 38.10
C VAL A 148 -10.31 1.16 38.84
N THR A 149 -10.80 -0.07 38.70
CA THR A 149 -12.14 -0.44 39.21
C THR A 149 -12.12 -1.18 40.57
N GLY A 150 -11.03 -1.87 40.88
CA GLY A 150 -10.92 -2.79 42.02
C GLY A 150 -11.60 -4.15 41.81
N ARG A 151 -12.13 -4.45 40.60
CA ARG A 151 -12.87 -5.69 40.35
C ARG A 151 -11.96 -6.91 40.19
N ASN A 152 -12.12 -7.89 41.08
CA ASN A 152 -11.32 -9.11 41.13
C ASN A 152 -11.34 -9.97 39.86
N GLU A 153 -12.39 -9.90 39.05
CA GLU A 153 -12.48 -10.64 37.79
C GLU A 153 -11.42 -10.16 36.79
N TYR A 154 -11.13 -8.86 36.75
CA TYR A 154 -10.09 -8.31 35.89
C TYR A 154 -8.70 -8.78 36.33
N ARG A 155 -8.42 -8.72 37.64
CA ARG A 155 -7.17 -9.25 38.21
C ARG A 155 -7.00 -10.74 37.92
N ARG A 156 -8.05 -11.54 38.13
CA ARG A 156 -8.05 -12.97 37.83
C ARG A 156 -7.62 -13.23 36.38
N ASN A 157 -8.21 -12.51 35.43
CA ASN A 157 -7.93 -12.74 34.01
C ASN A 157 -6.48 -12.34 33.66
N ALA A 158 -6.01 -11.19 34.17
CA ALA A 158 -4.62 -10.78 34.01
C ALA A 158 -3.64 -11.81 34.58
N MET A 159 -3.87 -12.26 35.83
CA MET A 159 -3.04 -13.28 36.49
C MET A 159 -3.04 -14.62 35.73
N ARG A 160 -4.19 -15.06 35.20
CA ARG A 160 -4.28 -16.27 34.37
C ARG A 160 -3.43 -16.17 33.12
N ILE A 161 -3.48 -15.03 32.42
CA ILE A 161 -2.66 -14.81 31.23
C ILE A 161 -1.17 -14.86 31.61
N LEU A 162 -0.77 -14.07 32.60
CA LEU A 162 0.62 -13.99 33.07
C LEU A 162 1.16 -15.37 33.48
N ARG A 163 0.38 -16.15 34.23
CA ARG A 163 0.79 -17.49 34.67
C ARG A 163 0.82 -18.52 33.54
N THR A 164 -0.11 -18.47 32.58
CA THR A 164 -0.05 -19.29 31.37
C THR A 164 1.27 -19.08 30.62
N TRP A 165 1.68 -17.83 30.42
CA TRP A 165 2.94 -17.51 29.74
C TRP A 165 4.18 -17.76 30.62
N SER A 166 4.07 -17.66 31.95
CA SER A 166 5.15 -18.05 32.86
C SER A 166 5.46 -19.54 32.86
N ASN A 167 4.57 -20.39 32.33
CA ASN A 167 4.74 -21.85 32.26
C ASN A 167 5.15 -22.34 30.85
N MET A 168 5.66 -21.44 29.99
CA MET A 168 6.24 -21.79 28.69
C MET A 168 7.45 -22.73 28.84
N ASN A 169 7.81 -23.45 27.77
CA ASN A 169 9.01 -24.28 27.73
C ASN A 169 10.24 -23.41 27.42
N PRO A 170 11.19 -23.20 28.36
CA PRO A 170 12.37 -22.35 28.15
C PRO A 170 13.31 -22.85 27.04
N ASN A 171 13.26 -24.13 26.71
CA ASN A 171 14.06 -24.74 25.63
C ASN A 171 13.33 -24.76 24.29
N GLY A 172 12.07 -24.29 24.24
CA GLY A 172 11.21 -24.30 23.06
C GLY A 172 11.31 -23.07 22.17
N TYR A 173 12.27 -22.17 22.42
CA TYR A 173 12.42 -20.91 21.70
C TYR A 173 13.35 -21.09 20.50
N ALA A 174 12.86 -20.75 19.30
CA ALA A 174 13.67 -20.75 18.09
C ALA A 174 13.36 -19.50 17.26
N TYR A 175 14.38 -18.96 16.59
CA TYR A 175 14.22 -17.82 15.72
C TYR A 175 13.35 -18.19 14.50
N PHE A 176 12.45 -17.29 14.13
CA PHE A 176 11.56 -17.42 12.97
C PHE A 176 11.51 -16.05 12.26
N PRO A 177 11.00 -15.98 11.03
CA PRO A 177 10.94 -14.74 10.29
C PRO A 177 10.43 -13.55 11.09
N ASP A 178 11.17 -12.45 11.04
CA ASP A 178 10.80 -11.18 11.70
C ASP A 178 10.54 -11.29 13.22
N ALA A 179 11.06 -12.32 13.89
CA ALA A 179 10.79 -12.55 15.32
C ALA A 179 11.22 -11.37 16.21
N HIS A 180 12.33 -10.70 15.89
CA HIS A 180 12.85 -9.56 16.68
C HIS A 180 11.96 -8.32 16.63
N ILE A 181 11.23 -8.08 15.53
CA ILE A 181 10.37 -6.89 15.40
C ILE A 181 8.97 -7.08 15.99
N HIS A 182 8.52 -8.33 16.12
CA HIS A 182 7.14 -8.62 16.54
C HIS A 182 7.00 -9.01 18.01
N ASN A 183 8.10 -9.18 18.74
CA ASN A 183 8.07 -9.75 20.09
C ASN A 183 8.44 -8.75 21.20
N GLY A 184 9.07 -7.62 20.87
CA GLY A 184 9.53 -6.63 21.85
C GLY A 184 8.39 -5.92 22.58
N VAL A 185 7.51 -5.24 21.83
CA VAL A 185 6.36 -4.52 22.38
C VAL A 185 5.36 -5.46 23.09
N PRO A 186 5.02 -6.65 22.57
CA PRO A 186 4.20 -7.60 23.33
C PRO A 186 4.82 -8.02 24.67
N LEU A 187 6.14 -8.24 24.73
CA LEU A 187 6.81 -8.52 26.00
C LEU A 187 6.71 -7.32 26.95
N PHE A 188 6.94 -6.09 26.47
CA PHE A 188 6.72 -4.88 27.26
C PHE A 188 5.32 -4.83 27.87
N ARG A 189 4.26 -5.00 27.07
CA ARG A 189 2.86 -4.95 27.57
C ARG A 189 2.59 -6.04 28.61
N MET A 190 3.13 -7.24 28.40
CA MET A 190 3.03 -8.35 29.36
C MET A 190 3.70 -7.99 30.69
N LEU A 191 4.90 -7.41 30.65
CA LEU A 191 5.65 -7.04 31.85
C LEU A 191 5.09 -5.79 32.56
N ALA A 192 4.52 -4.84 31.82
CA ALA A 192 3.78 -3.72 32.40
C ALA A 192 2.53 -4.22 33.16
N ALA A 193 1.82 -5.21 32.62
CA ALA A 193 0.72 -5.87 33.33
C ALA A 193 1.22 -6.58 34.60
N ALA A 194 2.35 -7.30 34.49
CA ALA A 194 2.99 -7.97 35.61
C ALA A 194 3.41 -7.00 36.72
N GLU A 195 3.94 -5.83 36.38
CA GLU A 195 4.28 -4.76 37.35
C GLU A 195 3.04 -4.31 38.14
N ILE A 196 1.94 -3.98 37.45
CA ILE A 196 0.70 -3.59 38.13
C ILE A 196 0.22 -4.71 39.06
N MET A 197 0.28 -5.98 38.63
CA MET A 197 -0.13 -7.11 39.46
C MET A 197 0.81 -7.38 40.65
N ARG A 198 2.12 -7.24 40.46
CA ARG A 198 3.16 -7.46 41.47
C ARG A 198 3.08 -6.46 42.61
N TYR A 199 2.82 -5.19 42.29
CA TYR A 199 2.83 -4.11 43.28
C TYR A 199 1.44 -3.68 43.76
N THR A 200 0.36 -4.16 43.14
CA THR A 200 -1.01 -3.98 43.67
C THR A 200 -1.46 -5.25 44.37
N PRO A 201 -1.79 -5.22 45.69
CA PRO A 201 -2.31 -6.39 46.39
C PRO A 201 -3.59 -6.95 45.75
N GLY A 202 -3.75 -8.27 45.79
CA GLY A 202 -5.00 -8.95 45.43
C GLY A 202 -5.89 -9.17 46.65
N ASP A 203 -7.20 -9.29 46.44
CA ASP A 203 -8.16 -9.62 47.50
C ASP A 203 -7.91 -11.06 48.03
N PRO A 204 -7.49 -11.23 49.29
CA PRO A 204 -7.20 -12.54 49.85
C PRO A 204 -8.47 -13.38 50.08
N THR A 205 -9.66 -12.77 50.04
CA THR A 205 -10.95 -13.46 50.25
C THR A 205 -11.53 -14.04 48.96
N TYR A 206 -10.95 -13.72 47.80
CA TYR A 206 -11.44 -14.19 46.51
C TYR A 206 -11.05 -15.65 46.25
N THR A 207 -12.03 -16.55 46.31
CA THR A 207 -11.79 -18.00 46.27
C THR A 207 -11.79 -18.62 44.87
N ALA A 208 -12.29 -17.91 43.84
CA ALA A 208 -12.44 -18.49 42.50
C ALA A 208 -11.10 -18.65 41.74
N TYR A 209 -10.04 -17.96 42.17
CA TYR A 209 -8.68 -18.07 41.62
C TYR A 209 -7.66 -17.34 42.53
N PRO A 210 -6.44 -17.86 42.72
CA PRO A 210 -5.43 -17.18 43.54
C PRO A 210 -4.98 -15.85 42.94
N LEU A 211 -5.33 -14.74 43.60
CA LEU A 211 -5.03 -13.38 43.12
C LEU A 211 -3.69 -12.82 43.58
N ALA A 212 -3.07 -13.39 44.61
CA ALA A 212 -1.78 -12.92 45.10
C ALA A 212 -0.68 -13.12 44.05
N TRP A 213 0.17 -12.11 43.88
CA TRP A 213 1.44 -12.26 43.18
C TRP A 213 2.46 -12.92 44.12
N THR A 214 3.32 -13.80 43.58
CA THR A 214 4.31 -14.53 44.37
C THR A 214 5.71 -14.42 43.76
N ASP A 215 6.75 -14.66 44.55
CA ASP A 215 8.13 -14.74 44.02
C ASP A 215 8.30 -15.84 42.97
N THR A 216 7.49 -16.91 43.07
CA THR A 216 7.44 -17.96 42.03
C THR A 216 6.92 -17.42 40.71
N ASP A 217 5.92 -16.52 40.71
CA ASP A 217 5.42 -15.89 39.49
C ASP A 217 6.53 -15.06 38.82
N THR A 218 7.27 -14.27 39.60
CA THR A 218 8.43 -13.50 39.12
C THR A 218 9.51 -14.41 38.54
N GLN A 219 9.93 -15.45 39.27
CA GLN A 219 10.99 -16.35 38.85
C GLN A 219 10.61 -17.12 37.58
N LYS A 220 9.37 -17.61 37.47
CA LYS A 220 8.88 -18.31 36.29
C LYS A 220 8.81 -17.43 35.05
N LEU A 221 8.31 -16.20 35.18
CA LEU A 221 8.32 -15.26 34.04
C LEU A 221 9.75 -14.98 33.57
N LYS A 222 10.67 -14.78 34.50
CA LYS A 222 12.09 -14.60 34.17
C LYS A 222 12.64 -15.81 33.39
N ASP A 223 12.54 -16.99 33.98
CA ASP A 223 13.25 -18.18 33.48
C ASP A 223 12.59 -18.79 32.22
N ASN A 224 11.26 -18.70 32.11
CA ASN A 224 10.51 -19.37 31.03
C ASN A 224 10.06 -18.44 29.90
N LEU A 225 10.12 -17.13 30.09
CA LEU A 225 9.69 -16.14 29.09
C LEU A 225 10.79 -15.11 28.80
N ILE A 226 11.23 -14.34 29.79
CA ILE A 226 12.11 -13.18 29.58
C ILE A 226 13.50 -13.60 29.07
N ASP A 227 14.20 -14.48 29.79
CA ASP A 227 15.56 -14.88 29.41
C ASP A 227 15.62 -15.70 28.11
N PRO A 228 14.67 -16.61 27.82
CA PRO A 228 14.60 -17.25 26.52
C PRO A 228 14.33 -16.28 25.36
N MET A 229 13.41 -15.32 25.52
CA MET A 229 13.14 -14.31 24.48
C MET A 229 14.34 -13.39 24.26
N GLU A 230 15.02 -12.97 25.32
CA GLU A 230 16.26 -12.20 25.25
C GLU A 230 17.30 -12.91 24.39
N ARG A 231 17.63 -14.15 24.76
CA ARG A 231 18.67 -14.95 24.09
C ARG A 231 18.33 -15.23 22.63
N THR A 232 17.06 -15.45 22.30
CA THR A 232 16.66 -15.89 20.96
C THR A 232 16.32 -14.72 20.05
N PHE A 233 15.67 -13.66 20.54
CA PHE A 233 15.09 -12.62 19.69
C PHE A 233 15.79 -11.26 19.81
N PHE A 234 16.25 -10.86 20.99
CA PHE A 234 16.65 -9.45 21.25
C PHE A 234 18.15 -9.21 21.37
N ALA A 235 18.95 -10.23 21.72
CA ALA A 235 20.38 -10.08 21.99
C ALA A 235 21.25 -9.88 20.74
N SER A 236 21.04 -8.78 20.00
CA SER A 236 21.89 -8.34 18.89
C SER A 236 21.87 -6.82 18.75
N LYS A 237 23.07 -6.24 18.64
CA LYS A 237 23.29 -4.83 18.29
C LYS A 237 23.41 -4.56 16.80
N GLU A 238 23.31 -5.59 15.98
CA GLU A 238 23.52 -5.56 14.52
C GLU A 238 22.18 -5.77 13.78
N ARG A 239 21.14 -5.06 14.23
CA ARG A 239 19.80 -5.11 13.64
C ARG A 239 19.58 -3.91 12.74
N PHE A 240 18.87 -4.14 11.63
CA PHE A 240 18.64 -3.11 10.63
C PHE A 240 17.70 -2.02 11.15
N MET A 241 18.21 -0.82 11.39
CA MET A 241 17.47 0.42 11.61
C MET A 241 16.28 0.25 12.57
N ASN A 242 15.04 0.40 12.11
CA ASN A 242 13.89 0.31 13.02
C ASN A 242 13.77 -1.05 13.72
N GLN A 243 14.28 -2.12 13.10
CA GLN A 243 14.31 -3.46 13.66
C GLN A 243 15.19 -3.56 14.91
N HIS A 244 16.23 -2.72 15.00
CA HIS A 244 17.01 -2.53 16.23
C HIS A 244 16.12 -1.96 17.33
N VAL A 245 15.42 -0.85 17.04
CA VAL A 245 14.56 -0.15 18.00
C VAL A 245 13.49 -1.09 18.58
N TYR A 246 12.80 -1.88 17.75
CA TYR A 246 11.84 -2.89 18.24
C TYR A 246 12.45 -3.90 19.21
N SER A 247 13.64 -4.39 18.89
CA SER A 247 14.31 -5.40 19.74
C SER A 247 14.71 -4.83 21.10
N LEU A 248 15.10 -3.54 21.15
CA LEU A 248 15.46 -2.86 22.39
C LEU A 248 14.27 -2.70 23.35
N VAL A 249 13.03 -2.56 22.85
CA VAL A 249 11.84 -2.45 23.72
C VAL A 249 11.71 -3.68 24.62
N GLY A 250 11.78 -4.88 24.03
CA GLY A 250 11.69 -6.14 24.77
C GLY A 250 12.87 -6.34 25.72
N ARG A 251 14.09 -6.06 25.24
CA ARG A 251 15.33 -6.14 26.03
C ARG A 251 15.28 -5.24 27.26
N MET A 252 14.85 -3.98 27.08
CA MET A 252 14.75 -2.99 28.16
C MET A 252 13.67 -3.35 29.17
N ALA A 253 12.48 -3.76 28.71
CA ALA A 253 11.39 -4.19 29.59
C ALA A 253 11.82 -5.40 30.44
N GLY A 254 12.47 -6.39 29.81
CA GLY A 254 13.03 -7.53 30.51
C GLY A 254 14.10 -7.15 31.53
N ALA A 255 15.01 -6.23 31.18
CA ALA A 255 16.05 -5.74 32.09
C ALA A 255 15.47 -5.06 33.33
N ILE A 256 14.49 -4.17 33.14
CA ILE A 256 13.79 -3.48 34.24
C ILE A 256 13.11 -4.51 35.13
N PHE A 257 12.23 -5.36 34.58
CA PHE A 257 11.43 -6.30 35.37
C PHE A 257 12.27 -7.29 36.21
N THR A 258 13.46 -7.65 35.71
CA THR A 258 14.36 -8.64 36.34
C THR A 258 15.49 -8.03 37.17
N ASP A 259 15.45 -6.71 37.43
CA ASP A 259 16.48 -5.99 38.18
C ASP A 259 17.88 -6.10 37.55
N ASN A 260 17.97 -6.32 36.23
CA ASN A 260 19.23 -6.52 35.53
C ASN A 260 19.85 -5.18 35.09
N ARG A 261 20.57 -4.55 36.02
CA ARG A 261 21.21 -3.23 35.79
C ARG A 261 22.18 -3.20 34.61
N ALA A 262 23.03 -4.23 34.47
CA ALA A 262 24.02 -4.27 33.39
C ALA A 262 23.35 -4.32 32.00
N ARG A 263 22.31 -5.16 31.84
CA ARG A 263 21.54 -5.24 30.60
C ARG A 263 20.81 -3.92 30.33
N TYR A 264 20.26 -3.29 31.37
CA TYR A 264 19.59 -1.99 31.25
C TYR A 264 20.56 -0.91 30.73
N ASP A 265 21.72 -0.75 31.37
CA ASP A 265 22.69 0.29 31.00
C ASP A 265 23.23 0.10 29.58
N GLU A 266 23.52 -1.14 29.18
CA GLU A 266 23.92 -1.47 27.81
C GLU A 266 22.81 -1.18 26.79
N THR A 267 21.54 -1.49 27.14
CA THR A 267 20.40 -1.23 26.26
C THR A 267 20.17 0.28 26.08
N VAL A 268 20.43 1.10 27.11
CA VAL A 268 20.40 2.56 27.00
C VAL A 268 21.49 3.05 26.03
N GLU A 269 22.72 2.54 26.13
CA GLU A 269 23.79 2.90 25.18
C GLU A 269 23.48 2.45 23.74
N TRP A 270 22.91 1.25 23.56
CA TRP A 270 22.48 0.76 22.25
C TRP A 270 21.31 1.56 21.67
N MET A 271 20.48 2.16 22.52
CA MET A 271 19.40 3.05 22.09
C MET A 271 19.95 4.40 21.62
N THR A 272 20.95 4.95 22.30
CA THR A 272 21.46 6.31 22.04
C THR A 272 22.49 6.36 20.91
N VAL A 273 23.53 5.52 20.98
CA VAL A 273 24.69 5.59 20.07
C VAL A 273 24.99 4.23 19.43
N ASN A 274 24.98 3.15 20.21
CA ASN A 274 25.42 1.82 19.78
C ASN A 274 26.82 1.88 19.14
N ALA A 275 27.76 2.51 19.85
CA ALA A 275 29.07 2.88 19.31
C ALA A 275 29.90 1.67 18.88
N THR A 276 29.63 0.51 19.48
CA THR A 276 30.38 -0.72 19.23
C THR A 276 29.80 -1.58 18.10
N SER A 277 28.73 -1.16 17.44
CA SER A 277 28.21 -1.87 16.25
C SER A 277 29.24 -1.84 15.13
N THR A 278 29.42 -3.00 14.51
CA THR A 278 30.29 -3.21 13.34
C THR A 278 29.63 -2.79 12.03
N ARG A 279 28.32 -2.48 12.06
CA ARG A 279 27.48 -2.14 10.91
C ARG A 279 26.78 -0.80 11.12
N GLN A 280 27.58 0.28 11.15
CA GLN A 280 27.06 1.65 11.30
C GLN A 280 26.12 2.07 10.17
N ASP A 281 26.21 1.43 9.01
CA ASP A 281 25.34 1.63 7.84
C ASP A 281 23.88 1.23 8.10
N ILE A 282 23.62 0.35 9.09
CA ILE A 282 22.28 -0.10 9.45
C ILE A 282 21.93 0.19 10.91
N ASN A 283 22.74 0.97 11.62
CA ASN A 283 22.60 1.17 13.06
C ASN A 283 21.32 1.97 13.38
N GLY A 284 20.42 1.38 14.17
CA GLY A 284 19.14 1.98 14.55
C GLY A 284 19.15 2.83 15.83
N ALA A 285 20.32 3.11 16.40
CA ALA A 285 20.44 4.02 17.55
C ALA A 285 20.10 5.47 17.16
N ILE A 286 19.72 6.31 18.13
CA ILE A 286 19.22 7.68 17.91
C ILE A 286 20.13 8.51 17.00
N LEU A 287 21.45 8.57 17.26
CA LEU A 287 22.36 9.40 16.45
C LEU A 287 22.52 8.95 15.00
N PRO A 288 22.81 7.67 14.68
CA PRO A 288 22.95 7.20 13.30
C PRO A 288 21.62 7.12 12.54
N LEU A 289 20.52 6.77 13.22
CA LEU A 289 19.19 6.68 12.63
C LEU A 289 18.62 8.07 12.30
N ILE A 290 18.97 9.07 13.11
CA ILE A 290 18.55 10.46 12.96
C ILE A 290 19.80 11.35 12.86
N PRO A 291 20.51 11.35 11.71
CA PRO A 291 21.68 12.20 11.57
C PRO A 291 21.29 13.68 11.49
N LEU A 292 22.19 14.54 11.97
CA LEU A 292 22.26 15.93 11.55
C LEU A 292 23.09 15.98 10.26
N ILE A 293 22.50 16.42 9.17
CA ILE A 293 23.19 16.65 7.90
C ILE A 293 23.64 18.11 7.89
N GLU A 294 24.94 18.33 8.10
CA GLU A 294 25.53 19.67 8.08
C GLU A 294 25.44 20.32 6.70
N ALA A 295 25.45 21.66 6.66
CA ALA A 295 25.35 22.43 5.41
C ALA A 295 26.50 22.14 4.42
N ASP A 296 27.68 21.79 4.93
CA ASP A 296 28.89 21.48 4.17
C ASP A 296 29.09 19.97 3.91
N ASN A 297 28.14 19.14 4.36
CA ASN A 297 28.17 17.70 4.06
C ASN A 297 28.10 17.49 2.53
N PRO A 298 28.95 16.65 1.92
CA PRO A 298 29.00 16.47 0.47
C PRO A 298 27.70 15.94 -0.15
N TYR A 299 26.83 15.33 0.65
CA TYR A 299 25.52 14.82 0.21
C TYR A 299 24.39 15.83 0.41
N ASN A 300 24.66 16.95 1.09
CA ASN A 300 23.70 18.02 1.31
C ASN A 300 23.57 18.90 0.06
N LYS A 301 22.42 18.80 -0.62
CA LYS A 301 22.11 19.59 -1.82
C LYS A 301 21.37 20.91 -1.52
N PHE A 302 21.10 21.19 -0.25
CA PHE A 302 20.25 22.31 0.20
C PHE A 302 21.04 23.47 0.80
N GLY A 303 22.30 23.27 1.17
CA GLY A 303 23.17 24.33 1.71
C GLY A 303 22.73 24.86 3.09
N ILE A 304 21.84 24.14 3.78
CA ILE A 304 21.38 24.42 5.15
C ILE A 304 21.47 23.13 5.97
N PRO A 305 21.73 23.20 7.29
CA PRO A 305 21.71 22.01 8.12
C PRO A 305 20.28 21.51 8.32
N PHE A 306 20.08 20.20 8.33
CA PHE A 306 18.77 19.59 8.61
C PHE A 306 18.90 18.20 9.24
N TYR A 307 17.83 17.77 9.90
CA TYR A 307 17.71 16.41 10.44
C TYR A 307 16.86 15.56 9.50
N GLN A 308 17.09 14.26 9.50
CA GLN A 308 16.25 13.30 8.77
C GLN A 308 16.14 11.99 9.55
N ILE A 309 15.11 11.19 9.30
CA ILE A 309 15.08 9.78 9.69
C ILE A 309 15.53 8.96 8.49
N GLN A 310 16.53 8.08 8.65
CA GLN A 310 17.11 7.32 7.52
C GLN A 310 16.10 6.39 6.82
N GLU A 311 15.21 5.75 7.58
CA GLU A 311 14.17 4.85 7.06
C GLU A 311 13.13 5.55 6.16
N MET A 312 13.08 6.89 6.14
CA MET A 312 12.18 7.63 5.24
C MET A 312 12.47 7.38 3.75
N ALA A 313 13.67 6.90 3.41
CA ALA A 313 13.97 6.49 2.04
C ALA A 313 13.43 5.09 1.67
N ARG A 314 13.04 4.28 2.66
CA ARG A 314 12.37 3.01 2.45
C ARG A 314 10.86 3.21 2.31
N ASP A 315 10.22 3.68 3.38
CA ASP A 315 8.81 4.07 3.40
C ASP A 315 8.45 4.80 4.70
N GLN A 316 7.33 5.54 4.69
CA GLN A 316 6.94 6.33 5.85
C GLN A 316 6.32 5.50 6.98
N ALA A 317 5.97 4.22 6.75
CA ALA A 317 5.55 3.33 7.83
C ALA A 317 6.73 3.05 8.75
N HIS A 318 7.87 2.63 8.20
CA HIS A 318 9.07 2.34 8.99
C HIS A 318 9.64 3.61 9.65
N GLY A 319 9.61 4.75 8.96
CA GLY A 319 9.95 6.05 9.56
C GLY A 319 9.02 6.43 10.73
N GLY A 320 7.72 6.13 10.63
CA GLY A 320 6.76 6.29 11.73
C GLY A 320 7.03 5.33 12.89
N ASP A 321 7.30 4.05 12.61
CA ASP A 321 7.69 3.04 13.60
C ASP A 321 8.93 3.50 14.40
N ASN A 322 9.87 4.22 13.78
CA ASN A 322 11.00 4.82 14.50
C ASN A 322 10.54 5.86 15.53
N VAL A 323 9.63 6.76 15.14
CA VAL A 323 9.07 7.79 16.03
C VAL A 323 8.38 7.12 17.22
N ASP A 324 7.48 6.17 16.98
CA ASP A 324 6.68 5.53 18.02
C ASP A 324 7.54 4.72 19.00
N ASN A 325 8.41 3.85 18.50
CA ASN A 325 9.17 2.95 19.36
C ASN A 325 10.32 3.68 20.09
N LEU A 326 10.94 4.70 19.49
CA LEU A 326 11.87 5.56 20.23
C LEU A 326 11.14 6.35 21.32
N THR A 327 9.97 6.91 21.02
CA THR A 327 9.15 7.61 22.04
C THR A 327 8.84 6.71 23.23
N GLY A 328 8.42 5.47 22.98
CA GLY A 328 8.18 4.48 24.03
C GLY A 328 9.44 4.14 24.85
N LEU A 329 10.59 3.96 24.20
CA LEU A 329 11.86 3.72 24.89
C LEU A 329 12.31 4.91 25.75
N LEU A 330 12.20 6.14 25.23
CA LEU A 330 12.51 7.36 25.97
C LEU A 330 11.64 7.47 27.24
N ARG A 331 10.36 7.13 27.13
CA ARG A 331 9.43 7.06 28.26
C ARG A 331 9.86 6.00 29.29
N MET A 332 10.26 4.81 28.86
CA MET A 332 10.76 3.75 29.76
C MET A 332 12.03 4.17 30.52
N VAL A 333 12.99 4.82 29.85
CA VAL A 333 14.21 5.30 30.50
C VAL A 333 13.93 6.47 31.45
N THR A 334 13.01 7.37 31.05
CA THR A 334 12.60 8.51 31.87
C THR A 334 11.84 8.07 33.13
N ALA A 335 11.00 7.03 33.06
CA ALA A 335 10.32 6.47 34.23
C ALA A 335 11.31 5.96 35.31
N GLN A 336 12.49 5.49 34.91
CA GLN A 336 13.57 5.13 35.83
C GLN A 336 14.30 6.36 36.41
N GLY A 337 14.15 7.54 35.80
CA GLY A 337 14.86 8.76 36.16
C GLY A 337 16.31 8.77 35.68
N THR A 338 16.64 7.94 34.69
CA THR A 338 18.00 7.83 34.14
C THR A 338 18.29 8.99 33.20
N LYS A 339 19.43 9.64 33.43
CA LYS A 339 20.05 10.60 32.51
C LYS A 339 21.19 9.94 31.76
N VAL A 340 21.59 10.53 30.65
CA VAL A 340 22.70 10.04 29.82
C VAL A 340 23.77 11.11 29.63
N ASP A 341 24.99 10.67 29.43
CA ASP A 341 26.05 11.53 28.91
C ASP A 341 25.64 12.08 27.53
N PRO A 342 25.77 13.41 27.29
CA PRO A 342 25.28 14.03 26.06
C PRO A 342 26.02 13.60 24.80
N PHE A 343 27.19 12.95 24.91
CA PHE A 343 28.03 12.54 23.78
C PHE A 343 28.07 11.01 23.61
N THR A 344 28.35 10.27 24.68
CA THR A 344 28.46 8.81 24.62
C THR A 344 27.10 8.12 24.73
N GLY A 345 26.09 8.82 25.27
CA GLY A 345 24.75 8.27 25.47
C GLY A 345 24.67 7.19 26.57
N THR A 346 25.77 6.94 27.29
CA THR A 346 25.76 6.01 28.42
C THR A 346 25.03 6.62 29.62
N PRO A 347 24.33 5.82 30.46
CA PRO A 347 23.78 6.30 31.72
C PRO A 347 24.80 7.08 32.56
N SER A 348 24.43 8.27 33.01
CA SER A 348 25.36 9.18 33.69
C SER A 348 24.66 9.94 34.82
N THR A 349 25.42 10.22 35.87
CA THR A 349 25.04 11.07 37.00
C THR A 349 25.86 12.36 37.06
N SER A 350 26.70 12.60 36.05
CA SER A 350 27.48 13.83 35.93
C SER A 350 26.56 15.06 35.87
N SER A 351 27.08 16.22 36.25
CA SER A 351 26.33 17.47 36.27
C SER A 351 25.86 17.94 34.89
N ASP A 352 26.55 17.51 33.83
CA ASP A 352 26.23 17.77 32.43
C ASP A 352 25.35 16.67 31.80
N ALA A 353 24.98 15.63 32.55
CA ALA A 353 24.08 14.59 32.05
C ALA A 353 22.70 15.18 31.70
N VAL A 354 22.17 14.78 30.56
CA VAL A 354 20.91 15.27 30.00
C VAL A 354 19.80 14.23 30.10
N SER A 355 18.53 14.66 30.01
CA SER A 355 17.44 13.70 29.82
C SER A 355 17.62 12.98 28.47
N VAL A 356 17.12 11.76 28.37
CA VAL A 356 17.18 11.01 27.09
C VAL A 356 16.39 11.70 25.96
N TYR A 357 15.39 12.52 26.28
CA TYR A 357 14.72 13.38 25.30
C TYR A 357 15.67 14.46 24.77
N GLN A 358 16.47 15.09 25.64
CA GLN A 358 17.41 16.14 25.23
C GLN A 358 18.71 15.63 24.58
N PHE A 359 18.94 14.31 24.59
CA PHE A 359 20.14 13.69 24.02
C PHE A 359 20.35 14.05 22.53
N GLY A 360 21.61 14.30 22.16
CA GLY A 360 21.98 14.68 20.79
C GLY A 360 21.38 16.01 20.30
N GLY A 361 20.95 16.88 21.23
CA GLY A 361 20.32 18.17 20.93
C GLY A 361 18.84 18.02 20.56
N ASN A 362 18.03 17.36 21.41
CA ASN A 362 16.63 17.02 21.13
C ASN A 362 16.47 16.15 19.87
N ARG A 363 17.34 15.15 19.68
CA ARG A 363 17.49 14.49 18.37
C ARG A 363 16.20 13.84 17.88
N VAL A 364 15.47 13.18 18.78
CA VAL A 364 14.20 12.52 18.45
C VAL A 364 13.12 13.54 18.09
N LEU A 365 13.06 14.70 18.77
CA LEU A 365 12.15 15.80 18.39
C LEU A 365 12.44 16.29 16.97
N MET A 366 13.71 16.53 16.64
CA MET A 366 14.10 17.08 15.34
C MET A 366 13.88 16.08 14.20
N GLY A 367 14.14 14.79 14.43
CA GLY A 367 13.80 13.73 13.48
C GLY A 367 12.30 13.60 13.25
N ALA A 368 11.50 13.61 14.32
CA ALA A 368 10.04 13.56 14.22
C ALA A 368 9.46 14.82 13.55
N ASN A 369 10.09 15.99 13.72
CA ASN A 369 9.74 17.21 12.99
C ASN A 369 10.01 17.10 11.49
N ALA A 370 11.16 16.57 11.08
CA ALA A 370 11.46 16.32 9.66
C ALA A 370 10.50 15.28 9.05
N TYR A 371 10.17 14.22 9.80
CA TYR A 371 9.14 13.27 9.41
C TYR A 371 7.77 13.95 9.23
N ALA A 372 7.32 14.73 10.22
CA ALA A 372 6.06 15.46 10.17
C ALA A 372 6.02 16.46 8.99
N GLN A 373 7.13 17.16 8.70
CA GLN A 373 7.23 18.06 7.56
C GLN A 373 6.88 17.35 6.24
N PHE A 374 7.49 16.19 6.01
CA PHE A 374 7.23 15.42 4.79
C PHE A 374 5.80 14.88 4.75
N MET A 375 5.33 14.35 5.89
CA MET A 375 4.02 13.73 6.02
C MET A 375 2.87 14.73 5.88
N LEU A 376 3.04 15.97 6.34
CA LEU A 376 2.06 17.06 6.15
C LEU A 376 1.98 17.54 4.69
N GLY A 377 2.98 17.23 3.86
CA GLY A 377 2.99 17.53 2.44
C GLY A 377 4.00 18.59 1.99
N TYR A 378 4.82 19.12 2.89
CA TYR A 378 5.85 20.09 2.53
C TYR A 378 7.00 19.43 1.75
N ASN A 379 7.67 20.23 0.92
CA ASN A 379 8.99 19.88 0.44
C ASN A 379 9.95 19.81 1.65
N THR A 380 10.63 18.69 1.79
CA THR A 380 11.44 18.37 2.97
C THR A 380 12.87 18.07 2.52
N PRO A 381 13.90 18.70 3.12
CA PRO A 381 15.28 18.38 2.79
C PRO A 381 15.63 16.98 3.27
N TRP A 382 16.36 16.24 2.42
CA TRP A 382 16.82 14.90 2.73
C TRP A 382 18.07 14.59 1.88
N ALA A 383 19.06 13.91 2.47
CA ALA A 383 20.28 13.52 1.80
C ALA A 383 20.48 12.00 1.85
N ASP A 384 20.92 11.43 0.73
CA ASP A 384 21.35 10.04 0.68
C ASP A 384 22.74 9.92 1.32
N THR A 385 22.78 9.52 2.58
CA THR A 385 24.04 9.39 3.31
C THR A 385 24.89 8.20 2.87
N SER A 386 24.39 7.35 1.97
CA SER A 386 25.20 6.30 1.32
C SER A 386 26.07 6.85 0.19
N GLY A 387 25.88 8.11 -0.20
CA GLY A 387 26.51 8.72 -1.38
C GLY A 387 25.81 8.38 -2.69
N GLY A 388 24.59 7.85 -2.59
CA GLY A 388 23.81 7.41 -3.71
C GLY A 388 22.88 8.43 -4.34
N THR A 389 21.95 7.93 -5.15
CA THR A 389 20.90 8.72 -5.83
C THR A 389 19.51 8.51 -5.22
N SER A 390 19.44 7.98 -3.99
CA SER A 390 18.17 7.69 -3.35
C SER A 390 17.43 8.96 -2.95
N TYR A 391 16.17 8.80 -2.59
CA TYR A 391 15.26 9.88 -2.23
C TYR A 391 14.21 9.38 -1.24
N MET A 392 13.48 10.30 -0.60
CA MET A 392 12.41 9.94 0.33
C MET A 392 11.27 9.20 -0.37
N SER A 393 10.91 8.03 0.14
CA SER A 393 9.82 7.22 -0.40
C SER A 393 8.47 7.89 -0.15
N GLY A 394 7.65 7.97 -1.20
CA GLY A 394 6.27 8.48 -1.11
C GLY A 394 5.28 7.50 -0.48
N ALA A 395 5.68 6.25 -0.23
CA ALA A 395 4.80 5.21 0.33
C ALA A 395 4.31 5.60 1.73
N TYR A 396 3.00 5.52 1.94
CA TYR A 396 2.30 5.93 3.18
C TYR A 396 2.39 7.42 3.53
N ARG A 397 2.87 8.29 2.63
CA ARG A 397 2.90 9.74 2.88
C ARG A 397 1.50 10.28 3.22
N GLY A 398 1.42 11.06 4.29
CA GLY A 398 0.16 11.61 4.83
C GLY A 398 -0.55 10.74 5.86
N ARG A 399 -0.08 9.52 6.13
CA ARG A 399 -0.67 8.60 7.12
C ARG A 399 -0.25 8.95 8.56
N LEU A 400 -0.57 10.14 9.04
CA LEU A 400 -0.21 10.61 10.38
C LEU A 400 -1.02 9.94 11.48
N TYR A 401 -2.25 9.52 11.18
CA TYR A 401 -3.13 8.84 12.13
C TYR A 401 -2.58 7.51 12.69
N GLU A 402 -1.55 6.91 12.09
CA GLU A 402 -0.91 5.67 12.58
C GLU A 402 0.34 5.93 13.42
N VAL A 403 0.79 7.18 13.59
CA VAL A 403 2.03 7.51 14.31
C VAL A 403 1.70 8.20 15.63
N GLY A 404 1.50 7.40 16.67
CA GLY A 404 1.01 7.88 17.96
C GLY A 404 2.01 8.68 18.79
N GLY A 405 3.30 8.56 18.48
CA GLY A 405 4.39 9.24 19.16
C GLY A 405 4.46 10.74 18.85
N ILE A 406 3.89 11.23 17.75
CA ILE A 406 3.89 12.67 17.41
C ILE A 406 3.24 13.53 18.50
N PRO A 407 1.96 13.33 18.85
CA PRO A 407 1.32 14.15 19.88
C PRO A 407 1.93 13.89 21.27
N GLU A 408 2.42 12.68 21.56
CA GLU A 408 3.15 12.40 22.81
C GLU A 408 4.44 13.23 22.92
N LEU A 409 5.29 13.20 21.89
CA LEU A 409 6.54 13.96 21.85
C LEU A 409 6.26 15.45 22.00
N TYR A 410 5.30 16.00 21.24
CA TYR A 410 4.91 17.42 21.37
C TYR A 410 4.64 17.79 22.82
N ASN A 411 3.79 17.01 23.48
CA ASN A 411 3.36 17.26 24.85
C ASN A 411 4.48 17.11 25.87
N VAL A 412 5.31 16.06 25.78
CA VAL A 412 6.41 15.82 26.71
C VAL A 412 7.50 16.90 26.56
N TYR A 413 7.90 17.25 25.34
CA TYR A 413 8.89 18.29 25.13
C TYR A 413 8.40 19.67 25.60
N LYS A 414 7.13 19.99 25.33
CA LYS A 414 6.51 21.26 25.72
C LYS A 414 6.36 21.39 27.24
N TYR A 415 5.74 20.41 27.87
CA TYR A 415 5.31 20.55 29.27
C TYR A 415 6.32 19.99 30.29
N GLU A 416 7.15 19.02 29.91
CA GLU A 416 8.09 18.35 30.84
C GLU A 416 9.55 18.71 30.55
N GLN A 417 9.94 18.89 29.28
CA GLN A 417 11.30 19.28 28.92
C GLN A 417 11.49 20.79 28.77
N GLY A 418 10.41 21.59 28.82
CA GLY A 418 10.45 23.05 28.75
C GLY A 418 10.92 23.60 27.40
N VAL A 419 10.72 22.86 26.31
CA VAL A 419 11.07 23.29 24.94
C VAL A 419 9.91 24.09 24.35
N ASP A 420 10.22 25.22 23.72
CA ASP A 420 9.27 25.92 22.84
C ASP A 420 9.13 25.14 21.52
N VAL A 421 8.33 24.08 21.55
CA VAL A 421 8.14 23.16 20.42
C VAL A 421 7.55 23.87 19.21
N ASP A 422 6.67 24.85 19.43
CA ASP A 422 6.00 25.59 18.36
C ASP A 422 7.03 26.39 17.53
N SER A 423 8.12 26.87 18.15
CA SER A 423 9.24 27.52 17.45
C SER A 423 10.31 26.54 16.95
N VAL A 424 10.67 25.52 17.72
CA VAL A 424 11.82 24.64 17.43
C VAL A 424 11.46 23.53 16.43
N ALA A 425 10.23 23.04 16.50
CA ALA A 425 9.72 21.92 15.72
C ALA A 425 8.28 22.21 15.20
N PRO A 426 8.11 23.24 14.36
CA PRO A 426 6.79 23.73 13.95
C PRO A 426 5.95 22.71 13.16
N TYR A 427 6.58 21.81 12.41
CA TYR A 427 5.86 20.79 11.65
C TYR A 427 5.34 19.68 12.56
N LEU A 428 6.12 19.29 13.58
CA LEU A 428 5.64 18.39 14.63
C LEU A 428 4.51 19.03 15.43
N ALA A 429 4.60 20.32 15.76
CA ALA A 429 3.53 21.06 16.41
C ALA A 429 2.24 21.07 15.58
N THR A 430 2.34 21.33 14.28
CA THR A 430 1.20 21.27 13.35
C THR A 430 0.60 19.86 13.31
N ALA A 431 1.42 18.82 13.13
CA ALA A 431 0.94 17.44 13.11
C ALA A 431 0.29 17.01 14.44
N ALA A 432 0.81 17.48 15.58
CA ALA A 432 0.22 17.23 16.89
C ALA A 432 -1.13 17.95 17.06
N ALA A 433 -1.26 19.19 16.58
CA ALA A 433 -2.54 19.91 16.57
C ALA A 433 -3.59 19.23 15.67
N HIS A 434 -3.15 18.55 14.62
CA HIS A 434 -3.99 17.78 13.71
C HIS A 434 -4.37 16.39 14.24
N ALA A 435 -3.80 15.94 15.36
CA ALA A 435 -4.12 14.66 15.98
C ALA A 435 -5.54 14.64 16.57
N ASP A 436 -6.08 13.45 16.82
CA ASP A 436 -7.41 13.27 17.41
C ASP A 436 -7.41 13.34 18.95
N GLY A 437 -6.27 13.70 19.54
CA GLY A 437 -6.06 13.86 20.96
C GLY A 437 -4.59 14.00 21.32
N PRO A 438 -4.27 14.26 22.59
CA PRO A 438 -2.89 14.41 23.06
C PRO A 438 -2.05 13.14 22.96
N VAL A 439 -2.69 11.97 22.83
CA VAL A 439 -2.08 10.68 22.51
C VAL A 439 -3.07 9.84 21.70
N THR A 440 -2.58 8.79 21.04
CA THR A 440 -3.45 7.82 20.37
C THR A 440 -4.29 7.05 21.37
N ALA A 441 -5.60 6.99 21.15
CA ALA A 441 -6.49 6.23 22.01
C ALA A 441 -6.22 4.72 21.92
N TRP A 442 -6.41 4.03 23.05
CA TRP A 442 -6.35 2.56 23.15
C TRP A 442 -7.56 1.91 22.42
N GLY A 443 -7.61 2.02 21.09
CA GLY A 443 -8.77 1.69 20.23
C GLY A 443 -8.70 0.36 19.48
N GLN A 444 -9.62 0.14 18.52
CA GLN A 444 -9.65 -1.06 17.67
C GLN A 444 -8.48 -1.10 16.68
N ALA A 445 -7.29 -1.41 17.17
CA ALA A 445 -6.34 -2.12 16.35
C ALA A 445 -6.68 -3.61 16.48
N THR A 446 -6.80 -4.29 15.34
CA THR A 446 -6.57 -5.72 15.24
C THR A 446 -5.31 -6.10 16.04
N PRO A 447 -5.13 -7.38 16.45
CA PRO A 447 -3.96 -7.86 17.19
C PRO A 447 -2.60 -7.72 16.44
N GLY A 448 -2.49 -6.82 15.47
CA GLY A 448 -1.29 -6.52 14.71
C GLY A 448 -0.53 -5.29 15.19
N ASN A 449 -1.01 -4.53 16.20
CA ASN A 449 -0.25 -3.37 16.69
C ASN A 449 1.01 -3.84 17.44
N LYS A 450 2.12 -3.80 16.71
CA LYS A 450 3.49 -4.11 17.13
C LYS A 450 4.21 -2.88 17.73
N ASP A 451 3.61 -1.71 17.72
CA ASP A 451 4.22 -0.43 18.10
C ASP A 451 3.83 0.06 19.50
N MET A 452 4.68 0.90 20.07
CA MET A 452 4.45 1.57 21.37
C MET A 452 3.44 2.73 21.24
N GLY A 453 2.83 3.15 22.36
CA GLY A 453 2.11 4.44 22.42
C GLY A 453 0.65 4.37 22.90
N ALA A 454 0.00 3.20 22.86
CA ALA A 454 -1.38 3.09 23.34
C ALA A 454 -1.48 3.41 24.85
N GLU A 455 -0.47 3.04 25.64
CA GLU A 455 -0.38 3.26 27.09
C GLU A 455 -0.07 4.71 27.48
N ALA A 456 0.26 5.58 26.51
CA ALA A 456 0.72 6.94 26.76
C ALA A 456 -0.29 7.81 27.51
N PHE A 457 -1.58 7.45 27.48
CA PHE A 457 -2.60 8.17 28.25
C PHE A 457 -2.37 8.10 29.77
N LEU A 458 -1.62 7.09 30.24
CA LEU A 458 -1.22 6.94 31.64
C LEU A 458 -0.13 7.94 32.05
N THR A 459 0.59 8.50 31.08
CA THR A 459 1.75 9.39 31.30
C THR A 459 1.54 10.79 30.73
N LEU A 460 0.28 11.21 30.54
CA LEU A 460 -0.02 12.55 30.04
C LEU A 460 0.53 13.63 30.99
N PRO A 461 1.18 14.68 30.47
CA PRO A 461 1.56 15.83 31.26
C PRO A 461 0.36 16.46 31.97
N VAL A 462 0.55 16.82 33.25
CA VAL A 462 -0.51 17.39 34.11
C VAL A 462 -1.28 18.57 33.46
N PRO A 463 -0.65 19.50 32.72
CA PRO A 463 -1.36 20.60 32.06
C PRO A 463 -2.46 20.19 31.07
N LEU A 464 -2.47 18.94 30.60
CA LEU A 464 -3.50 18.41 29.71
C LEU A 464 -4.75 17.92 30.45
N THR A 465 -4.76 17.94 31.78
CA THR A 465 -5.91 17.55 32.59
C THR A 465 -7.07 18.53 32.35
N GLY A 466 -8.24 18.00 32.01
CA GLY A 466 -9.44 18.78 31.68
C GLY A 466 -9.52 19.23 30.21
N VAL A 467 -8.51 18.95 29.38
CA VAL A 467 -8.55 19.29 27.95
C VAL A 467 -9.51 18.35 27.22
N ALA A 468 -10.54 18.93 26.60
CA ALA A 468 -11.49 18.18 25.79
C ALA A 468 -10.83 17.63 24.52
N LEU A 469 -11.23 16.42 24.12
CA LEU A 469 -10.79 15.84 22.86
C LEU A 469 -11.53 16.50 21.68
N PRO A 470 -10.87 16.65 20.52
CA PRO A 470 -11.55 17.11 19.31
C PRO A 470 -12.72 16.21 18.93
N VAL A 471 -13.79 16.80 18.40
CA VAL A 471 -14.92 16.04 17.88
C VAL A 471 -14.51 15.37 16.57
N ASN A 472 -14.74 14.07 16.45
CA ASN A 472 -14.56 13.38 15.18
C ASN A 472 -15.84 13.53 14.35
N THR A 473 -15.78 14.38 13.32
CA THR A 473 -16.90 14.63 12.39
C THR A 473 -16.97 13.61 11.25
N GLY A 474 -15.98 12.72 11.15
CA GLY A 474 -15.80 11.81 10.02
C GLY A 474 -15.31 12.51 8.74
N MET A 475 -15.05 13.82 8.80
CA MET A 475 -14.56 14.64 7.70
C MET A 475 -13.08 15.01 7.93
N LEU A 476 -12.38 15.32 6.84
CA LEU A 476 -11.10 16.00 6.92
C LEU A 476 -11.37 17.50 6.91
N GLU A 477 -11.50 18.09 8.10
CA GLU A 477 -11.74 19.53 8.32
C GLU A 477 -10.50 20.34 7.95
N THR A 478 -10.66 21.45 7.23
CA THR A 478 -9.53 22.24 6.72
C THR A 478 -8.64 22.75 7.86
N GLU A 479 -9.23 23.17 8.96
CA GLU A 479 -8.54 23.70 10.13
C GLU A 479 -7.88 22.63 11.01
N ARG A 480 -8.12 21.34 10.75
CA ARG A 480 -7.57 20.23 11.54
C ARG A 480 -6.78 19.20 10.75
N LYS A 481 -6.98 19.10 9.44
CA LYS A 481 -6.45 18.02 8.60
C LYS A 481 -5.81 18.53 7.32
N ALA A 482 -5.63 19.85 7.19
CA ALA A 482 -5.00 20.46 6.03
C ALA A 482 -3.87 21.42 6.36
N VAL A 483 -2.95 21.58 5.42
CA VAL A 483 -1.95 22.65 5.43
C VAL A 483 -2.06 23.49 4.16
N PHE A 484 -1.90 24.80 4.32
CA PHE A 484 -1.84 25.74 3.20
C PHE A 484 -0.40 25.82 2.71
N LEU A 485 -0.12 25.21 1.56
CA LEU A 485 1.24 25.03 1.07
C LEU A 485 1.75 26.28 0.33
N ASN A 486 0.89 26.89 -0.49
CA ASN A 486 1.21 28.09 -1.25
C ASN A 486 -0.06 28.86 -1.65
N GLY A 487 0.11 30.11 -2.07
CA GLY A 487 -0.99 31.04 -2.37
C GLY A 487 -1.48 31.78 -1.13
N GLU A 488 -2.36 32.75 -1.33
CA GLU A 488 -2.92 33.59 -0.27
C GLU A 488 -4.10 32.87 0.41
N TRP A 489 -3.80 31.87 1.25
CA TRP A 489 -4.77 31.21 2.12
C TRP A 489 -4.84 31.88 3.50
N THR A 490 -6.04 31.90 4.06
CA THR A 490 -6.30 32.26 5.46
C THR A 490 -7.36 31.34 6.04
N SER A 491 -7.35 31.10 7.35
CA SER A 491 -8.48 30.46 8.03
C SER A 491 -9.50 31.51 8.44
N GLU A 492 -10.76 31.29 8.11
CA GLU A 492 -11.88 32.16 8.47
C GLU A 492 -12.97 31.37 9.21
N THR A 493 -13.80 32.08 9.97
CA THR A 493 -14.94 31.49 10.67
C THR A 493 -16.22 32.25 10.34
N GLU A 494 -17.22 31.52 9.85
CA GLU A 494 -18.57 32.03 9.57
C GLU A 494 -19.59 31.18 10.34
N GLY A 495 -20.19 31.77 11.39
CA GLY A 495 -21.10 31.06 12.27
C GLY A 495 -20.42 29.90 13.00
N ALA A 496 -20.82 28.67 12.70
CA ALA A 496 -20.24 27.45 13.29
C ALA A 496 -19.21 26.76 12.39
N ARG A 497 -18.91 27.31 11.20
CA ARG A 497 -17.95 26.75 10.24
C ARG A 497 -16.63 27.48 10.33
N THR A 498 -15.53 26.73 10.34
CA THR A 498 -14.20 27.25 10.08
C THR A 498 -13.75 26.68 8.75
N TYR A 499 -13.21 27.51 7.86
CA TYR A 499 -12.84 27.11 6.51
C TYR A 499 -11.58 27.84 6.05
N GLY A 500 -10.90 27.28 5.04
CA GLY A 500 -9.82 27.97 4.35
C GLY A 500 -10.39 28.90 3.28
N HIS A 501 -10.00 30.18 3.30
CA HIS A 501 -10.28 31.17 2.27
C HIS A 501 -9.02 31.43 1.44
N ALA A 502 -9.10 31.24 0.12
CA ALA A 502 -8.03 31.52 -0.82
C ALA A 502 -8.41 32.63 -1.80
N LYS A 503 -7.48 33.59 -2.01
CA LYS A 503 -7.46 34.39 -3.24
C LYS A 503 -6.68 33.63 -4.31
N VAL A 504 -7.35 33.36 -5.42
CA VAL A 504 -6.82 32.51 -6.48
C VAL A 504 -6.31 33.37 -7.63
N THR A 505 -5.17 32.98 -8.18
CA THR A 505 -4.54 33.61 -9.34
C THR A 505 -4.22 32.53 -10.40
N PRO A 506 -3.73 32.92 -11.59
CA PRO A 506 -3.25 31.93 -12.57
C PRO A 506 -2.09 31.07 -12.06
N ALA A 507 -1.27 31.57 -11.12
CA ALA A 507 -0.21 30.78 -10.49
C ALA A 507 -0.78 29.67 -9.57
N GLY A 508 -1.93 29.95 -8.97
CA GLY A 508 -2.73 29.06 -8.15
C GLY A 508 -2.46 29.13 -6.65
N ALA A 509 -3.33 28.49 -5.89
CA ALA A 509 -3.25 28.34 -4.43
C ALA A 509 -3.46 26.87 -4.08
N THR A 510 -2.59 26.30 -3.24
CA THR A 510 -2.56 24.85 -2.95
C THR A 510 -2.82 24.59 -1.47
N VAL A 511 -3.80 23.74 -1.21
CA VAL A 511 -4.11 23.19 0.12
C VAL A 511 -3.92 21.69 0.08
N VAL A 512 -3.35 21.12 1.12
CA VAL A 512 -2.98 19.70 1.19
C VAL A 512 -3.70 19.05 2.35
N PHE A 513 -4.42 17.96 2.09
CA PHE A 513 -5.08 17.16 3.11
C PHE A 513 -4.29 15.87 3.34
N HIS A 514 -4.06 15.53 4.61
CA HIS A 514 -3.47 14.26 5.03
C HIS A 514 -4.54 13.37 5.70
N ASP A 515 -4.13 12.21 6.22
CA ASP A 515 -5.01 11.18 6.78
C ASP A 515 -6.12 10.71 5.82
N VAL A 516 -5.86 10.84 4.51
CA VAL A 516 -6.81 10.44 3.47
C VAL A 516 -6.99 8.93 3.51
N ARG A 517 -8.25 8.48 3.51
CA ARG A 517 -8.58 7.05 3.42
C ARG A 517 -9.62 6.85 2.33
N TYR A 518 -9.18 6.36 1.18
CA TYR A 518 -10.09 6.11 0.07
C TYR A 518 -11.05 4.95 0.38
N ALA A 519 -12.29 5.07 -0.08
CA ALA A 519 -13.23 3.96 -0.13
C ALA A 519 -12.79 2.92 -1.19
N ASP A 520 -13.62 1.90 -1.44
CA ASP A 520 -13.40 0.94 -2.54
C ASP A 520 -13.34 1.66 -3.91
N ARG A 521 -12.13 1.75 -4.47
CA ARG A 521 -11.84 2.42 -5.76
C ARG A 521 -12.10 1.54 -6.97
N ALA A 522 -12.51 0.28 -6.80
CA ALA A 522 -12.96 -0.56 -7.91
C ALA A 522 -14.30 -0.11 -8.50
N LYS A 523 -15.02 0.75 -7.77
CA LYS A 523 -16.28 1.38 -8.18
C LYS A 523 -16.11 2.89 -8.22
N PHE A 524 -17.18 3.60 -8.59
CA PHE A 524 -17.24 5.05 -8.51
C PHE A 524 -16.87 5.52 -7.09
N ALA A 525 -15.85 6.36 -6.98
CA ALA A 525 -15.24 6.74 -5.70
C ALA A 525 -15.04 8.26 -5.64
N PRO A 526 -16.14 9.04 -5.56
CA PRO A 526 -16.05 10.49 -5.45
C PRO A 526 -15.37 10.90 -4.15
N VAL A 527 -14.52 11.92 -4.23
CA VAL A 527 -13.98 12.64 -3.07
C VAL A 527 -14.83 13.90 -2.90
N GLY A 528 -15.65 14.01 -1.85
CA GLY A 528 -16.59 15.12 -1.70
C GLY A 528 -15.95 16.34 -1.05
N MET A 529 -15.70 17.41 -1.79
CA MET A 529 -15.13 18.66 -1.26
C MET A 529 -16.23 19.71 -1.06
N MET A 530 -16.39 20.23 0.15
CA MET A 530 -17.36 21.29 0.43
C MET A 530 -16.76 22.66 0.10
N VAL A 531 -17.18 23.26 -1.01
CA VAL A 531 -16.55 24.45 -1.61
C VAL A 531 -17.57 25.57 -1.85
N ARG A 532 -17.12 26.81 -1.74
CA ARG A 532 -17.81 28.02 -2.20
C ARG A 532 -16.84 28.87 -3.03
N THR A 533 -17.29 29.38 -4.17
CA THR A 533 -16.50 30.24 -5.09
C THR A 533 -17.32 31.44 -5.54
N ASN A 534 -16.63 32.50 -6.01
CA ASN A 534 -17.24 33.72 -6.58
C ASN A 534 -17.06 33.85 -8.11
N ALA A 535 -16.35 32.91 -8.71
CA ALA A 535 -15.97 32.91 -10.12
C ALA A 535 -15.64 31.49 -10.56
N VAL A 536 -15.53 31.28 -11.87
CA VAL A 536 -15.03 30.01 -12.41
C VAL A 536 -13.57 29.84 -12.02
N THR A 537 -13.26 28.76 -11.33
CA THR A 537 -11.90 28.34 -11.02
C THR A 537 -11.64 26.95 -11.60
N LYS A 538 -10.40 26.49 -11.50
CA LYS A 538 -9.98 25.15 -11.92
C LYS A 538 -9.34 24.46 -10.73
N LEU A 539 -9.80 23.26 -10.44
CA LEU A 539 -9.28 22.39 -9.39
C LEU A 539 -8.44 21.29 -10.03
N ALA A 540 -7.18 21.21 -9.65
CA ALA A 540 -6.32 20.08 -9.92
C ALA A 540 -6.10 19.29 -8.61
N ALA A 541 -6.46 18.00 -8.62
CA ALA A 541 -6.23 17.07 -7.53
C ALA A 541 -5.07 16.13 -7.89
N SER A 542 -4.04 16.09 -7.06
CA SER A 542 -2.81 15.32 -7.28
C SER A 542 -2.32 14.62 -6.00
N GLY A 543 -1.45 13.61 -6.17
CA GLY A 543 -0.80 12.93 -5.04
C GLY A 543 0.47 13.66 -4.52
N SER A 544 0.94 14.68 -5.23
CA SER A 544 2.07 15.53 -4.85
C SER A 544 1.93 16.91 -5.51
N GLU A 545 2.65 17.91 -5.00
CA GLU A 545 2.60 19.29 -5.52
C GLU A 545 2.99 19.39 -7.01
N THR A 546 4.01 18.64 -7.43
CA THR A 546 4.51 18.63 -8.83
C THR A 546 3.98 17.47 -9.66
N GLY A 547 3.24 16.55 -9.03
CA GLY A 547 2.69 15.38 -9.69
C GLY A 547 1.59 15.74 -10.67
N LYS A 548 1.50 14.98 -11.76
CA LYS A 548 0.39 15.13 -12.71
C LYS A 548 -0.94 14.90 -11.96
N PRO A 549 -1.92 15.81 -12.07
CA PRO A 549 -3.20 15.62 -11.42
C PRO A 549 -3.92 14.40 -11.97
N TRP A 550 -4.56 13.66 -11.05
CA TRP A 550 -5.42 12.53 -11.39
C TRP A 550 -6.83 12.98 -11.75
N SER A 551 -7.25 14.14 -11.23
CA SER A 551 -8.46 14.84 -11.64
C SER A 551 -8.16 16.30 -11.86
N GLU A 552 -8.68 16.84 -12.94
CA GLU A 552 -8.61 18.25 -13.26
C GLU A 552 -9.98 18.69 -13.76
N ILE A 553 -10.64 19.57 -13.02
CA ILE A 553 -12.03 19.95 -13.25
C ILE A 553 -12.22 21.45 -13.11
N ALA A 554 -13.19 22.00 -13.83
CA ALA A 554 -13.63 23.37 -13.60
C ALA A 554 -14.55 23.38 -12.38
N VAL A 555 -14.46 24.43 -11.56
CA VAL A 555 -15.38 24.69 -10.47
C VAL A 555 -16.13 25.96 -10.85
N PRO A 556 -17.45 25.91 -11.12
CA PRO A 556 -18.21 27.09 -11.51
C PRO A 556 -18.31 28.08 -10.36
N ASP A 557 -18.76 29.31 -10.66
CA ASP A 557 -19.22 30.23 -9.62
C ASP A 557 -20.43 29.61 -8.88
N THR A 558 -20.27 29.42 -7.57
CA THR A 558 -21.34 28.85 -6.72
C THR A 558 -22.41 29.86 -6.33
N GLY A 559 -22.25 31.15 -6.65
CA GLY A 559 -23.16 32.22 -6.26
C GLY A 559 -23.21 32.42 -4.74
N GLY A 560 -22.09 32.18 -4.06
CA GLY A 560 -21.99 32.27 -2.60
C GLY A 560 -22.63 31.11 -1.83
N GLN A 561 -23.01 30.01 -2.50
CA GLN A 561 -23.57 28.82 -1.85
C GLN A 561 -22.51 27.75 -1.63
N TRP A 562 -22.57 27.05 -0.50
CA TRP A 562 -21.76 25.86 -0.26
C TRP A 562 -22.26 24.70 -1.10
N ARG A 563 -21.35 24.08 -1.87
CA ARG A 563 -21.63 22.98 -2.79
C ARG A 563 -20.56 21.91 -2.69
N TYR A 564 -20.96 20.65 -2.85
CA TYR A 564 -20.00 19.57 -3.01
C TYR A 564 -19.41 19.57 -4.42
N ILE A 565 -18.08 19.65 -4.53
CA ILE A 565 -17.33 19.32 -5.74
C ILE A 565 -16.80 17.89 -5.58
N VAL A 566 -16.97 17.05 -6.59
CA VAL A 566 -16.80 15.58 -6.45
C VAL A 566 -15.84 14.97 -7.49
N PRO A 567 -14.52 15.26 -7.45
CA PRO A 567 -13.57 14.57 -8.30
C PRO A 567 -13.60 13.04 -8.05
N ASP A 568 -13.65 12.25 -9.14
CA ASP A 568 -13.70 10.78 -9.06
C ASP A 568 -12.30 10.17 -8.96
N SER A 569 -12.06 9.42 -7.89
CA SER A 569 -10.80 8.73 -7.61
C SER A 569 -10.81 7.25 -8.03
N SER A 570 -11.87 6.74 -8.66
CA SER A 570 -11.97 5.34 -9.09
C SER A 570 -10.82 4.91 -9.99
N TRP A 571 -10.44 3.62 -9.97
CA TRP A 571 -9.37 3.09 -10.83
C TRP A 571 -9.65 3.32 -12.31
N THR A 572 -10.92 3.31 -12.72
CA THR A 572 -11.32 3.65 -14.07
C THR A 572 -11.04 5.11 -14.39
N ALA A 573 -11.43 6.05 -13.52
CA ALA A 573 -11.20 7.48 -13.72
C ALA A 573 -9.70 7.85 -13.71
N THR A 574 -8.89 7.14 -12.93
CA THR A 574 -7.45 7.42 -12.81
C THR A 574 -6.56 6.65 -13.78
N ALA A 575 -7.15 5.84 -14.68
CA ALA A 575 -6.45 4.92 -15.57
C ALA A 575 -5.51 3.94 -14.83
N GLY A 576 -5.98 3.40 -13.71
CA GLY A 576 -5.27 2.39 -12.90
C GLY A 576 -4.09 2.92 -12.10
N ARG A 577 -3.86 4.23 -12.08
CA ARG A 577 -2.73 4.85 -11.38
C ARG A 577 -3.07 5.15 -9.92
N GLY A 578 -2.14 4.79 -9.02
CA GLY A 578 -2.14 5.22 -7.61
C GLY A 578 -1.56 6.63 -7.48
N PHE A 579 -2.15 7.47 -6.63
CA PHE A 579 -1.76 8.87 -6.49
C PHE A 579 -2.05 9.35 -5.07
N GLY A 580 -1.03 9.38 -4.21
CA GLY A 580 -1.14 9.83 -2.82
C GLY A 580 -2.09 8.96 -2.00
N ASP A 581 -1.59 7.86 -1.46
CA ASP A 581 -2.41 6.86 -0.76
C ASP A 581 -3.10 7.41 0.49
N ASN A 582 -2.46 8.37 1.17
CA ASN A 582 -2.96 8.98 2.40
C ASN A 582 -2.84 10.52 2.39
N ILE A 583 -2.64 11.12 1.21
CA ILE A 583 -2.48 12.56 1.04
C ILE A 583 -3.06 13.02 -0.30
N ILE A 584 -3.72 14.18 -0.33
CA ILE A 584 -4.21 14.81 -1.55
C ILE A 584 -3.84 16.29 -1.56
N TYR A 585 -3.33 16.74 -2.70
CA TYR A 585 -3.03 18.14 -2.99
C TYR A 585 -4.15 18.68 -3.86
N PHE A 586 -4.79 19.75 -3.41
CA PHE A 586 -5.79 20.48 -4.18
C PHE A 586 -5.22 21.84 -4.56
N LYS A 587 -4.92 22.00 -5.84
CA LYS A 587 -4.47 23.26 -6.42
C LYS A 587 -5.64 23.92 -7.14
N PHE A 588 -6.01 25.12 -6.69
CA PHE A 588 -6.98 25.97 -7.36
C PHE A 588 -6.25 27.00 -8.23
N THR A 589 -6.69 27.19 -9.47
CA THR A 589 -6.25 28.29 -10.35
C THR A 589 -7.47 29.04 -10.89
N GLY A 590 -7.30 30.31 -11.24
CA GLY A 590 -8.41 31.18 -11.62
C GLY A 590 -7.95 32.55 -12.09
N ALA A 591 -8.89 33.36 -12.59
CA ALA A 591 -8.63 34.76 -12.91
C ALA A 591 -8.34 35.57 -11.65
N GLU A 592 -7.63 36.70 -11.80
CA GLU A 592 -7.39 37.61 -10.68
C GLU A 592 -8.71 38.11 -10.08
N GLY A 593 -8.82 38.09 -8.74
CA GLY A 593 -10.05 38.40 -8.01
C GLY A 593 -10.98 37.19 -7.76
N ALA A 594 -10.67 36.01 -8.32
CA ALA A 594 -11.36 34.78 -7.98
C ALA A 594 -11.03 34.34 -6.54
N THR A 595 -12.03 33.84 -5.82
CA THR A 595 -11.87 33.32 -4.46
C THR A 595 -12.45 31.91 -4.34
N VAL A 596 -11.85 31.13 -3.45
CA VAL A 596 -12.29 29.77 -3.11
C VAL A 596 -12.31 29.65 -1.59
N ASP A 597 -13.45 29.25 -1.05
CA ASP A 597 -13.59 28.81 0.33
C ASP A 597 -13.70 27.28 0.34
N LEU A 598 -12.96 26.62 1.22
CA LEU A 598 -12.96 25.17 1.40
C LEU A 598 -13.16 24.83 2.88
N ASP A 599 -14.26 24.14 3.17
CA ASP A 599 -14.66 23.78 4.54
C ASP A 599 -14.01 22.45 4.95
N PHE A 600 -14.36 21.37 4.25
CA PHE A 600 -13.82 20.03 4.54
C PHE A 600 -13.81 19.12 3.30
N VAL A 601 -13.14 17.98 3.44
CA VAL A 601 -13.17 16.84 2.50
C VAL A 601 -13.87 15.63 3.14
N ASN A 602 -14.90 15.14 2.47
CA ASN A 602 -15.69 13.97 2.83
C ASN A 602 -15.22 12.74 2.04
N MET A 603 -14.42 11.90 2.70
CA MET A 603 -13.95 10.63 2.12
C MET A 603 -15.04 9.54 2.11
N ALA A 604 -16.11 9.71 2.87
CA ALA A 604 -17.29 8.83 2.89
C ALA A 604 -18.36 9.24 1.84
N ALA A 605 -18.06 10.22 0.98
CA ALA A 605 -18.93 10.63 -0.12
C ALA A 605 -19.49 9.47 -0.98
N PRO A 606 -18.76 8.38 -1.28
CA PRO A 606 -19.28 7.27 -2.09
C PRO A 606 -20.53 6.57 -1.50
N THR A 607 -20.75 6.68 -0.19
CA THR A 607 -21.92 6.09 0.49
C THR A 607 -22.92 7.14 0.99
N GLN A 608 -22.54 8.42 0.99
CA GLN A 608 -23.33 9.52 1.54
C GLN A 608 -23.94 10.44 0.49
N LEU A 609 -23.36 10.50 -0.71
CA LEU A 609 -23.77 11.39 -1.80
C LEU A 609 -24.19 10.60 -3.03
N THR A 610 -25.11 11.17 -3.81
CA THR A 610 -25.52 10.67 -5.12
C THR A 610 -25.26 11.74 -6.18
N PRO A 611 -24.02 12.18 -6.43
CA PRO A 611 -23.80 13.31 -7.32
C PRO A 611 -24.19 13.01 -8.77
N PRO A 612 -24.63 14.02 -9.56
CA PRO A 612 -24.83 13.86 -10.99
C PRO A 612 -23.57 13.32 -11.64
N LYS A 613 -23.69 12.22 -12.38
CA LYS A 613 -22.55 11.54 -13.01
C LYS A 613 -22.67 11.61 -14.52
N PHE A 614 -21.72 12.26 -15.18
CA PHE A 614 -21.64 12.19 -16.64
C PHE A 614 -21.32 10.75 -17.08
N ALA A 615 -22.10 10.23 -18.04
CA ALA A 615 -21.93 8.87 -18.55
C ALA A 615 -20.62 8.68 -19.35
N MET A 616 -20.01 9.78 -19.80
CA MET A 616 -18.80 9.81 -20.60
C MET A 616 -17.58 9.46 -19.73
N PRO A 617 -17.01 8.24 -19.84
CA PRO A 617 -15.87 7.87 -19.02
C PRO A 617 -14.61 8.56 -19.54
N ALA A 618 -13.86 9.21 -18.64
CA ALA A 618 -12.50 9.69 -18.88
C ALA A 618 -12.32 10.60 -20.11
N PHE A 619 -12.98 11.76 -20.09
CA PHE A 619 -12.45 12.91 -20.84
C PHE A 619 -11.21 13.49 -20.13
N PRO A 620 -10.26 14.09 -20.87
CA PRO A 620 -10.45 14.48 -22.26
C PRO A 620 -9.98 13.44 -23.29
N VAL A 621 -10.93 12.80 -23.99
CA VAL A 621 -10.67 12.27 -25.33
C VAL A 621 -10.89 13.42 -26.28
N THR A 622 -9.91 13.75 -27.13
CA THR A 622 -10.14 14.73 -28.17
C THR A 622 -11.07 14.13 -29.22
N GLU A 623 -12.31 14.60 -29.28
CA GLU A 623 -13.21 14.27 -30.37
C GLU A 623 -12.82 15.06 -31.62
N LEU A 624 -12.99 14.44 -32.77
CA LEU A 624 -12.69 15.06 -34.05
C LEU A 624 -14.01 15.52 -34.65
N VAL A 625 -14.11 16.81 -34.94
CA VAL A 625 -15.27 17.42 -35.60
C VAL A 625 -14.82 18.05 -36.90
N VAL A 626 -15.71 18.17 -37.88
CA VAL A 626 -15.37 18.70 -39.21
C VAL A 626 -16.01 20.08 -39.36
N GLN A 627 -15.24 21.07 -39.80
CA GLN A 627 -15.77 22.41 -40.08
C GLN A 627 -16.95 22.35 -41.06
N GLY A 628 -17.96 23.22 -40.85
CA GLY A 628 -19.18 23.30 -41.67
C GLY A 628 -20.18 22.17 -41.47
N VAL A 629 -19.82 21.11 -40.74
CA VAL A 629 -20.71 19.96 -40.45
C VAL A 629 -21.38 20.17 -39.09
N PRO A 630 -22.71 20.10 -38.98
CA PRO A 630 -23.40 20.16 -37.70
C PRO A 630 -22.96 19.01 -36.79
N TYR A 631 -22.48 19.36 -35.60
CA TYR A 631 -22.13 18.42 -34.54
C TYR A 631 -23.16 18.50 -33.42
N GLN A 632 -23.64 17.33 -33.00
CA GLN A 632 -24.58 17.18 -31.89
C GLN A 632 -24.01 16.18 -30.89
N ALA A 633 -24.11 16.50 -29.61
CA ALA A 633 -23.71 15.63 -28.52
C ALA A 633 -24.71 15.70 -27.38
N SER A 634 -24.73 14.66 -26.55
CA SER A 634 -25.43 14.69 -25.27
C SER A 634 -24.40 14.74 -24.15
N TYR A 635 -24.43 15.81 -23.38
CA TYR A 635 -23.66 15.96 -22.14
C TYR A 635 -24.58 15.77 -20.94
N ALA A 636 -25.53 14.84 -21.02
CA ALA A 636 -26.40 14.49 -19.91
C ALA A 636 -25.63 13.75 -18.80
N ALA A 637 -25.90 14.13 -17.57
CA ALA A 637 -25.49 13.43 -16.37
C ALA A 637 -26.67 12.61 -15.81
N THR A 638 -26.36 11.47 -15.21
CA THR A 638 -27.31 10.62 -14.51
C THR A 638 -27.11 10.74 -13.02
N ASP A 639 -28.19 10.92 -12.27
CA ASP A 639 -28.18 10.85 -10.82
C ASP A 639 -28.66 9.47 -10.34
N ALA A 640 -28.03 8.91 -9.30
CA ALA A 640 -28.45 7.64 -8.73
C ALA A 640 -29.77 7.78 -7.95
N ASN A 641 -30.05 8.96 -7.41
CA ASN A 641 -31.33 9.30 -6.80
C ASN A 641 -32.27 9.89 -7.85
N THR A 642 -33.22 9.09 -8.31
CA THR A 642 -34.18 9.48 -9.35
C THR A 642 -35.14 10.60 -8.96
N ALA A 643 -35.18 11.01 -7.68
CA ALA A 643 -35.97 12.15 -7.23
C ALA A 643 -35.27 13.49 -7.47
N ASP A 644 -33.96 13.49 -7.69
CA ASP A 644 -33.18 14.70 -7.87
C ASP A 644 -33.37 15.24 -9.29
N THR A 645 -33.45 16.58 -9.39
CA THR A 645 -33.55 17.27 -10.68
C THR A 645 -32.17 17.77 -11.07
N VAL A 646 -31.63 17.24 -12.18
CA VAL A 646 -30.33 17.67 -12.70
C VAL A 646 -30.49 18.89 -13.58
N VAL A 647 -29.78 19.97 -13.25
CA VAL A 647 -29.74 21.22 -14.04
C VAL A 647 -28.33 21.40 -14.62
N TYR A 648 -28.27 21.81 -15.89
CA TYR A 648 -27.02 22.00 -16.62
C TYR A 648 -26.70 23.48 -16.84
N GLN A 649 -25.41 23.80 -16.79
CA GLN A 649 -24.89 25.11 -17.14
C GLN A 649 -23.65 24.96 -18.01
N ALA A 650 -23.56 25.80 -19.04
CA ALA A 650 -22.35 25.91 -19.84
C ALA A 650 -21.40 26.92 -19.19
N ILE A 651 -20.19 26.49 -18.88
CA ILE A 651 -19.14 27.34 -18.28
C ILE A 651 -18.34 28.05 -19.39
N SER A 652 -18.01 27.31 -20.47
CA SER A 652 -17.32 27.84 -21.65
C SER A 652 -17.84 27.14 -22.91
N LEU A 653 -18.21 27.92 -23.93
CA LEU A 653 -18.69 27.43 -25.24
C LEU A 653 -18.00 28.17 -26.38
N PRO A 654 -17.63 27.47 -27.48
CA PRO A 654 -17.28 28.11 -28.73
C PRO A 654 -18.41 29.00 -29.25
N ALA A 655 -18.07 30.06 -29.97
CA ALA A 655 -19.06 30.91 -30.62
C ALA A 655 -19.97 30.07 -31.55
N GLY A 656 -21.28 30.27 -31.44
CA GLY A 656 -22.30 29.55 -32.19
C GLY A 656 -22.72 28.19 -31.61
N ALA A 657 -22.09 27.73 -30.52
CA ALA A 657 -22.51 26.53 -29.82
C ALA A 657 -23.64 26.81 -28.82
N THR A 658 -24.50 25.82 -28.56
CA THR A 658 -25.63 25.91 -27.62
C THR A 658 -25.68 24.68 -26.72
N LEU A 659 -26.16 24.87 -25.48
CA LEU A 659 -26.41 23.80 -24.51
C LEU A 659 -27.83 23.96 -23.93
N ASN A 660 -28.63 22.90 -23.96
CA ASN A 660 -29.92 22.87 -23.29
C ASN A 660 -29.74 22.63 -21.79
N THR A 661 -30.19 23.58 -20.96
CA THR A 661 -30.00 23.56 -19.50
C THR A 661 -30.82 22.51 -18.74
N ALA A 662 -31.82 21.90 -19.38
CA ALA A 662 -32.65 20.85 -18.78
C ALA A 662 -32.25 19.44 -19.24
N THR A 663 -31.67 19.29 -20.44
CA THR A 663 -31.39 17.97 -21.02
C THR A 663 -29.90 17.68 -21.23
N GLY A 664 -29.04 18.71 -21.15
CA GLY A 664 -27.61 18.58 -21.48
C GLY A 664 -27.33 18.41 -22.98
N ALA A 665 -28.33 18.62 -23.85
CA ALA A 665 -28.14 18.52 -25.30
C ALA A 665 -27.27 19.67 -25.83
N PHE A 666 -26.19 19.33 -26.52
CA PHE A 666 -25.23 20.25 -27.13
C PHE A 666 -25.36 20.26 -28.66
N SER A 667 -25.27 21.45 -29.27
CA SER A 667 -25.23 21.61 -30.72
C SER A 667 -24.26 22.72 -31.13
N TRP A 668 -23.45 22.44 -32.16
CA TRP A 668 -22.49 23.39 -32.72
C TRP A 668 -22.20 23.09 -34.19
N THR A 669 -22.06 24.13 -35.00
CA THR A 669 -21.55 24.03 -36.38
C THR A 669 -20.27 24.84 -36.48
N PRO A 670 -19.07 24.22 -36.36
CA PRO A 670 -17.80 24.94 -36.37
C PRO A 670 -17.54 25.63 -37.71
N THR A 671 -16.99 26.83 -37.70
CA THR A 671 -16.53 27.54 -38.91
C THR A 671 -15.05 27.25 -39.20
N ALA A 672 -14.56 27.70 -40.37
CA ALA A 672 -13.16 27.50 -40.74
C ALA A 672 -12.18 28.26 -39.84
N GLU A 673 -12.59 29.42 -39.32
CA GLU A 673 -11.83 30.23 -38.36
C GLU A 673 -11.70 29.55 -36.99
N GLN A 674 -12.52 28.52 -36.76
CA GLN A 674 -12.52 27.72 -35.54
C GLN A 674 -11.71 26.42 -35.71
N ALA A 675 -10.87 26.27 -36.73
CA ALA A 675 -9.94 25.14 -36.83
C ALA A 675 -9.04 25.02 -35.58
N GLY A 676 -8.76 23.78 -35.14
CA GLY A 676 -7.97 23.50 -33.93
C GLY A 676 -8.78 22.97 -32.76
N VAL A 677 -8.17 22.91 -31.58
CA VAL A 677 -8.76 22.30 -30.37
C VAL A 677 -9.54 23.33 -29.56
N HIS A 678 -10.79 23.02 -29.24
CA HIS A 678 -11.68 23.80 -28.38
C HIS A 678 -12.05 23.00 -27.13
N GLU A 679 -12.01 23.64 -25.97
CA GLU A 679 -12.46 23.04 -24.70
C GLU A 679 -13.86 23.56 -24.34
N ILE A 680 -14.81 22.65 -24.25
CA ILE A 680 -16.17 22.90 -23.78
C ILE A 680 -16.29 22.40 -22.36
N VAL A 681 -16.82 23.23 -21.48
CA VAL A 681 -16.98 22.86 -20.07
C VAL A 681 -18.45 22.97 -19.68
N VAL A 682 -19.00 21.87 -19.17
CA VAL A 682 -20.39 21.76 -18.73
C VAL A 682 -20.43 21.35 -17.26
N SER A 683 -21.24 22.04 -16.46
CA SER A 683 -21.59 21.63 -15.10
C SER A 683 -23.00 21.05 -15.06
N ALA A 684 -23.18 20.08 -14.16
CA ALA A 684 -24.46 19.50 -13.78
C ALA A 684 -24.60 19.55 -12.26
N THR A 685 -25.76 19.95 -11.76
CA THR A 685 -26.05 20.02 -10.32
C THR A 685 -27.40 19.41 -9.97
N ASP A 686 -27.45 18.70 -8.85
CA ASP A 686 -28.65 18.19 -8.17
C ASP A 686 -29.17 19.17 -7.09
N GLY A 687 -28.50 20.32 -6.90
CA GLY A 687 -28.76 21.29 -5.83
C GLY A 687 -27.94 21.09 -4.54
N VAL A 688 -27.17 20.02 -4.42
CA VAL A 688 -26.26 19.69 -3.30
C VAL A 688 -24.82 19.60 -3.78
N SER A 689 -24.59 18.87 -4.86
CA SER A 689 -23.32 18.61 -5.50
C SER A 689 -23.26 19.20 -6.92
N ILE A 690 -22.05 19.42 -7.39
CA ILE A 690 -21.74 19.88 -8.73
C ILE A 690 -20.70 18.92 -9.29
N SER A 691 -21.03 18.35 -10.44
CA SER A 691 -20.09 17.65 -11.28
C SER A 691 -19.83 18.48 -12.52
N THR A 692 -18.59 18.46 -13.00
CA THR A 692 -18.23 19.09 -14.27
C THR A 692 -17.53 18.11 -15.19
N MET A 693 -17.71 18.32 -16.48
CA MET A 693 -16.99 17.61 -17.53
C MET A 693 -16.37 18.60 -18.51
N THR A 694 -15.25 18.20 -19.10
CA THR A 694 -14.56 18.99 -20.14
C THR A 694 -14.49 18.16 -21.42
N ALA A 695 -15.19 18.58 -22.48
CA ALA A 695 -15.07 17.99 -23.80
C ALA A 695 -14.04 18.75 -24.64
N LYS A 696 -13.08 18.03 -25.25
CA LYS A 696 -12.13 18.62 -26.22
C LYS A 696 -12.57 18.29 -27.63
N LEU A 697 -12.92 19.29 -28.41
CA LEU A 697 -13.29 19.14 -29.83
C LEU A 697 -12.18 19.69 -30.70
N SER A 698 -11.54 18.83 -31.49
CA SER A 698 -10.55 19.22 -32.49
C SER A 698 -11.23 19.35 -33.84
N VAL A 699 -11.40 20.59 -34.29
CA VAL A 699 -11.98 20.97 -35.57
C VAL A 699 -10.96 20.71 -36.66
N GLN A 700 -11.32 19.80 -37.56
CA GLN A 700 -10.56 19.38 -38.72
C GLN A 700 -11.08 20.11 -39.97
N PRO A 701 -10.20 20.46 -40.91
CA PRO A 701 -10.57 21.22 -42.10
C PRO A 701 -11.48 20.44 -43.05
N ASP A 702 -11.38 19.12 -43.05
CA ASP A 702 -12.21 18.22 -43.86
C ASP A 702 -12.23 16.80 -43.27
N ARG A 703 -13.02 15.92 -43.92
CA ARG A 703 -13.14 14.51 -43.54
C ARG A 703 -11.83 13.73 -43.68
N ALA A 704 -10.98 14.04 -44.65
CA ALA A 704 -9.73 13.32 -44.87
C ALA A 704 -8.72 13.61 -43.77
N ALA A 705 -8.59 14.88 -43.37
CA ALA A 705 -7.78 15.30 -42.23
C ALA A 705 -8.28 14.68 -40.92
N ALA A 706 -9.60 14.63 -40.70
CA ALA A 706 -10.19 13.97 -39.54
C ALA A 706 -9.90 12.45 -39.52
N PHE A 707 -10.01 11.77 -40.66
CA PHE A 707 -9.66 10.35 -40.74
C PHE A 707 -8.16 10.11 -40.44
N ALA A 708 -7.28 10.95 -40.98
CA ALA A 708 -5.85 10.89 -40.70
C ALA A 708 -5.54 11.13 -39.22
N ALA A 709 -6.18 12.13 -38.60
CA ALA A 709 -6.05 12.39 -37.17
C ALA A 709 -6.58 11.24 -36.29
N ALA A 710 -7.62 10.53 -36.74
CA ALA A 710 -8.16 9.37 -36.04
C ALA A 710 -7.19 8.16 -36.03
N LEU A 711 -6.27 8.08 -36.99
CA LEU A 711 -5.23 7.04 -37.01
C LEU A 711 -4.17 7.23 -35.93
N GLY A 712 -3.99 8.46 -35.42
CA GLY A 712 -3.38 8.90 -34.14
C GLY A 712 -2.03 8.35 -33.67
N GLY A 713 -1.79 7.05 -33.78
CA GLY A 713 -0.57 6.32 -33.37
C GLY A 713 -0.12 5.24 -34.35
N TYR A 714 -0.71 5.17 -35.54
CA TYR A 714 -0.16 4.35 -36.63
C TYR A 714 1.04 5.06 -37.26
N ASP A 715 2.23 4.50 -37.08
CA ASP A 715 3.46 4.88 -37.77
C ASP A 715 3.77 3.82 -38.85
N PRO A 716 3.70 4.16 -40.14
CA PRO A 716 4.00 3.21 -41.21
C PRO A 716 5.47 2.75 -41.22
N ALA A 717 6.38 3.46 -40.54
CA ALA A 717 7.78 3.06 -40.40
C ALA A 717 8.04 2.14 -39.19
N ALA A 718 7.09 2.03 -38.26
CA ALA A 718 7.24 1.18 -37.08
C ALA A 718 7.02 -0.30 -37.40
N VAL A 719 7.66 -1.17 -36.62
CA VAL A 719 7.47 -2.62 -36.70
C VAL A 719 6.49 -3.06 -35.62
N TYR A 720 5.32 -3.50 -36.06
CA TYR A 720 4.26 -4.06 -35.21
C TYR A 720 4.31 -5.59 -35.19
N THR A 721 3.71 -6.21 -34.18
CA THR A 721 3.50 -7.65 -34.18
C THR A 721 2.64 -8.05 -35.37
N THR A 722 2.97 -9.16 -36.02
CA THR A 722 2.28 -9.67 -37.19
C THR A 722 0.76 -9.79 -36.97
N PRO A 723 0.28 -10.35 -35.83
CA PRO A 723 -1.16 -10.44 -35.56
C PRO A 723 -1.84 -9.07 -35.41
N SER A 724 -1.20 -8.10 -34.74
CA SER A 724 -1.81 -6.78 -34.52
C SER A 724 -1.90 -5.98 -35.82
N LEU A 725 -0.85 -6.02 -36.66
CA LEU A 725 -0.84 -5.32 -37.95
C LEU A 725 -1.85 -5.92 -38.93
N ALA A 726 -1.97 -7.24 -38.98
CA ALA A 726 -2.96 -7.91 -39.84
C ALA A 726 -4.39 -7.53 -39.44
N THR A 727 -4.69 -7.57 -38.14
CA THR A 727 -6.00 -7.18 -37.59
C THR A 727 -6.31 -5.72 -37.88
N PHE A 728 -5.35 -4.82 -37.63
CA PHE A 728 -5.47 -3.39 -37.93
C PHE A 728 -5.80 -3.15 -39.40
N LYS A 729 -5.05 -3.75 -40.34
CA LYS A 729 -5.30 -3.60 -41.78
C LYS A 729 -6.66 -4.14 -42.20
N SER A 730 -7.06 -5.31 -41.70
CA SER A 730 -8.34 -5.92 -42.07
C SER A 730 -9.54 -5.13 -41.54
N GLU A 731 -9.45 -4.59 -40.34
CA GLU A 731 -10.53 -3.81 -39.73
C GLU A 731 -10.57 -2.37 -40.27
N LEU A 732 -9.42 -1.78 -40.65
CA LEU A 732 -9.36 -0.42 -41.17
C LEU A 732 -9.90 -0.29 -42.60
N ALA A 733 -9.64 -1.28 -43.46
CA ALA A 733 -10.04 -1.24 -44.88
C ALA A 733 -11.53 -0.90 -45.12
N PRO A 734 -12.53 -1.55 -44.47
CA PRO A 734 -13.94 -1.19 -44.65
C PRO A 734 -14.29 0.21 -44.09
N LEU A 735 -13.60 0.66 -43.03
CA LEU A 735 -13.78 2.00 -42.47
C LEU A 735 -13.25 3.07 -43.43
N GLN A 736 -12.10 2.82 -44.06
CA GLN A 736 -11.54 3.72 -45.05
C GLN A 736 -12.43 3.81 -46.29
N ALA A 737 -13.01 2.71 -46.75
CA ALA A 737 -13.91 2.68 -47.90
C ALA A 737 -15.23 3.44 -47.67
N SER A 738 -15.72 3.51 -46.43
CA SER A 738 -16.97 4.20 -46.09
C SER A 738 -16.82 5.71 -45.87
N MET A 739 -15.59 6.23 -45.83
CA MET A 739 -15.27 7.65 -45.60
C MET A 739 -16.01 8.61 -46.55
N GLY A 740 -16.17 8.21 -47.83
CA GLY A 740 -16.81 9.02 -48.88
C GLY A 740 -18.33 8.85 -49.01
N THR A 741 -18.94 7.87 -48.33
CA THR A 741 -20.36 7.51 -48.51
C THR A 741 -21.20 7.66 -47.25
N VAL A 742 -20.57 7.67 -46.07
CA VAL A 742 -21.25 7.85 -44.79
C VAL A 742 -21.84 9.25 -44.65
N SER A 743 -23.02 9.38 -44.04
CA SER A 743 -23.64 10.68 -43.81
C SER A 743 -22.84 11.53 -42.81
N ASP A 744 -23.07 12.84 -42.78
CA ASP A 744 -22.44 13.75 -41.81
C ASP A 744 -22.73 13.32 -40.36
N ALA A 745 -23.96 12.88 -40.09
CA ALA A 745 -24.38 12.41 -38.77
C ALA A 745 -23.65 11.13 -38.32
N GLU A 746 -23.26 10.28 -39.25
CA GLU A 746 -22.60 8.99 -38.98
C GLU A 746 -21.07 9.08 -38.99
N PHE A 747 -20.50 10.18 -39.52
CA PHE A 747 -19.05 10.32 -39.69
C PHE A 747 -18.27 10.30 -38.37
N GLY A 748 -18.82 10.86 -37.28
CA GLY A 748 -18.18 10.79 -35.95
C GLY A 748 -18.03 9.36 -35.43
N ALA A 749 -19.03 8.50 -35.65
CA ALA A 749 -18.98 7.09 -35.27
C ALA A 749 -17.91 6.33 -36.06
N LEU A 750 -17.73 6.65 -37.34
CA LEU A 750 -16.65 6.13 -38.17
C LEU A 750 -15.28 6.46 -37.57
N LEU A 751 -15.03 7.73 -37.19
CA LEU A 751 -13.75 8.15 -36.62
C LEU A 751 -13.45 7.44 -35.29
N ASN A 752 -14.47 7.23 -34.44
CA ASN A 752 -14.31 6.47 -33.20
C ASN A 752 -13.96 5.00 -33.47
N ALA A 753 -14.56 4.39 -34.49
CA ALA A 753 -14.18 3.04 -34.92
C ALA A 753 -12.73 3.00 -35.41
N VAL A 754 -12.28 3.99 -36.20
CA VAL A 754 -10.88 4.09 -36.66
C VAL A 754 -9.91 4.21 -35.49
N LYS A 755 -10.19 5.08 -34.51
CA LYS A 755 -9.37 5.21 -33.28
C LYS A 755 -9.28 3.89 -32.53
N ALA A 756 -10.40 3.19 -32.37
CA ALA A 756 -10.45 1.91 -31.68
C ALA A 756 -9.65 0.82 -32.42
N VAL A 757 -9.66 0.82 -33.75
CA VAL A 757 -8.83 -0.09 -34.57
C VAL A 757 -7.34 0.24 -34.42
N ALA A 758 -6.96 1.53 -34.50
CA ALA A 758 -5.57 1.97 -34.35
C ALA A 758 -4.99 1.64 -32.96
N ALA A 759 -5.78 1.77 -31.89
CA ALA A 759 -5.36 1.47 -30.52
C ALA A 759 -5.02 -0.02 -30.27
N LYS A 760 -5.41 -0.94 -31.17
CA LYS A 760 -5.08 -2.36 -31.09
C LYS A 760 -3.67 -2.71 -31.59
N LEU A 761 -2.99 -1.77 -32.25
CA LEU A 761 -1.62 -1.97 -32.74
C LEU A 761 -0.64 -2.19 -31.58
N GLN A 762 0.24 -3.18 -31.71
CA GLN A 762 1.25 -3.50 -30.71
C GLN A 762 2.63 -3.49 -31.35
N LEU A 763 3.56 -2.68 -30.84
CA LEU A 763 4.95 -2.66 -31.31
C LEU A 763 5.61 -4.02 -31.02
N LEU A 764 6.44 -4.49 -31.96
CA LEU A 764 7.20 -5.73 -31.78
C LEU A 764 8.31 -5.55 -30.73
N ASN A 765 8.96 -4.39 -30.75
CA ASN A 765 10.10 -4.05 -29.90
C ASN A 765 9.91 -2.67 -29.24
N PRO A 766 8.95 -2.51 -28.31
CA PRO A 766 8.86 -1.32 -27.48
C PRO A 766 10.17 -1.16 -26.68
N ARG A 767 10.61 0.10 -26.49
CA ARG A 767 11.92 0.42 -25.92
C ARG A 767 11.78 1.27 -24.66
N VAL A 768 12.63 0.97 -23.69
CA VAL A 768 12.83 1.82 -22.52
C VAL A 768 13.62 3.05 -22.97
N ALA A 769 13.14 4.24 -22.63
CA ALA A 769 13.72 5.50 -23.10
C ALA A 769 15.14 5.76 -22.57
N SER A 770 15.47 5.26 -21.37
CA SER A 770 16.76 5.54 -20.70
C SER A 770 17.94 4.77 -21.29
N ASP A 771 17.75 3.52 -21.71
CA ASP A 771 18.85 2.62 -22.10
C ASP A 771 18.62 1.85 -23.40
N GLY A 772 17.45 1.99 -24.04
CA GLY A 772 17.10 1.31 -25.27
C GLY A 772 16.88 -0.21 -25.13
N SER A 773 16.84 -0.74 -23.91
CA SER A 773 16.45 -2.13 -23.65
C SER A 773 14.98 -2.36 -24.03
N LEU A 774 14.55 -3.63 -24.09
CA LEU A 774 13.16 -3.95 -24.36
C LEU A 774 12.26 -3.55 -23.18
N ASP A 775 11.22 -2.76 -23.46
CA ASP A 775 10.15 -2.49 -22.49
C ASP A 775 9.17 -3.66 -22.48
N TRP A 776 9.59 -4.74 -21.82
CA TRP A 776 8.85 -6.00 -21.77
C TRP A 776 7.53 -5.91 -20.98
N SER A 777 7.30 -4.80 -20.27
CA SER A 777 6.03 -4.52 -19.58
C SER A 777 4.88 -4.20 -20.55
N LYS A 778 5.18 -3.79 -21.79
CA LYS A 778 4.18 -3.36 -22.80
C LYS A 778 3.57 -4.51 -23.57
N SER A 779 2.84 -5.40 -22.88
CA SER A 779 2.14 -6.55 -23.47
C SER A 779 3.07 -7.52 -24.24
N MET A 780 4.36 -7.55 -23.90
CA MET A 780 5.30 -8.48 -24.54
C MET A 780 5.26 -9.88 -23.91
N VAL A 781 4.75 -10.01 -22.69
CA VAL A 781 4.71 -11.26 -21.93
C VAL A 781 3.29 -11.80 -21.85
N THR A 782 3.14 -13.12 -21.96
CA THR A 782 1.85 -13.82 -21.81
C THR A 782 1.58 -14.12 -20.34
N THR A 783 2.59 -14.61 -19.62
CA THR A 783 2.53 -14.86 -18.19
C THR A 783 3.89 -14.63 -17.54
N THR A 784 3.85 -14.30 -16.27
CA THR A 784 4.98 -14.31 -15.36
C THR A 784 4.43 -14.56 -13.95
N VAL A 785 5.30 -14.94 -13.02
CA VAL A 785 4.95 -14.96 -11.59
C VAL A 785 4.76 -13.56 -11.00
N LEU A 786 5.14 -12.51 -11.75
CA LEU A 786 4.94 -11.11 -11.41
C LEU A 786 3.63 -10.60 -12.04
N ASP A 787 2.90 -9.72 -11.37
CA ASP A 787 1.77 -9.05 -12.01
C ASP A 787 2.24 -7.94 -12.98
N ALA A 788 1.32 -7.42 -13.79
CA ALA A 788 1.62 -6.41 -14.80
C ALA A 788 2.11 -5.07 -14.21
N ALA A 789 1.64 -4.69 -13.03
CA ALA A 789 2.08 -3.46 -12.37
C ALA A 789 3.55 -3.59 -11.96
N ARG A 790 3.92 -4.73 -11.39
CA ARG A 790 5.28 -5.02 -10.96
C ARG A 790 6.25 -5.16 -12.14
N ALA A 791 5.80 -5.72 -13.26
CA ALA A 791 6.59 -5.74 -14.49
C ALA A 791 6.92 -4.33 -15.01
N ALA A 792 6.00 -3.38 -14.90
CA ALA A 792 6.23 -1.99 -15.29
C ALA A 792 7.26 -1.27 -14.41
N LEU A 793 7.25 -1.55 -13.11
CA LEU A 793 8.24 -1.00 -12.16
C LEU A 793 9.64 -1.58 -12.37
N LEU A 794 9.78 -2.78 -12.96
CA LEU A 794 11.09 -3.39 -13.24
C LEU A 794 11.81 -2.81 -14.47
N VAL A 795 11.20 -1.82 -15.13
CA VAL A 795 11.75 -1.18 -16.32
C VAL A 795 11.63 0.35 -16.29
N ASP A 796 11.25 0.94 -15.15
CA ASP A 796 10.99 2.38 -15.04
C ASP A 796 12.25 3.22 -14.82
N GLY A 797 13.38 2.59 -14.49
CA GLY A 797 14.67 3.25 -14.31
C GLY A 797 14.86 3.79 -12.90
N ASP A 798 14.10 3.28 -11.93
CA ASP A 798 14.07 3.74 -10.56
C ASP A 798 14.22 2.56 -9.58
N TYR A 799 15.40 2.44 -8.98
CA TYR A 799 15.71 1.35 -8.05
C TYR A 799 15.02 1.49 -6.67
N ASN A 800 14.19 2.52 -6.47
CA ASN A 800 13.33 2.72 -5.31
C ASN A 800 11.84 2.36 -5.58
N SER A 801 11.44 2.17 -6.84
CA SER A 801 10.03 2.07 -7.22
C SER A 801 9.40 0.71 -6.87
N THR A 802 10.20 -0.35 -6.78
CA THR A 802 9.72 -1.70 -6.42
C THR A 802 9.82 -1.97 -4.91
N SER A 803 8.82 -2.67 -4.37
CA SER A 803 8.80 -3.08 -2.95
C SER A 803 8.45 -4.56 -2.80
N GLY A 804 8.88 -5.20 -1.71
CA GLY A 804 8.60 -6.61 -1.43
C GLY A 804 9.61 -7.59 -2.05
N ASP A 805 9.58 -8.82 -1.57
CA ASP A 805 10.66 -9.79 -1.79
C ASP A 805 10.22 -11.01 -2.59
N LEU A 806 11.10 -11.48 -3.47
CA LEU A 806 10.92 -12.67 -4.28
C LEU A 806 11.55 -13.86 -3.57
N ARG A 807 10.71 -14.86 -3.25
CA ARG A 807 11.11 -16.08 -2.54
C ARG A 807 11.27 -17.30 -3.45
N ASN A 808 10.87 -17.17 -4.71
CA ASN A 808 10.90 -18.22 -5.72
C ASN A 808 11.56 -17.68 -7.00
N VAL A 809 11.96 -18.60 -7.89
CA VAL A 809 12.44 -18.26 -9.22
C VAL A 809 11.38 -17.47 -10.00
N VAL A 810 11.83 -16.50 -10.80
CA VAL A 810 10.95 -15.73 -11.67
C VAL A 810 11.06 -16.26 -13.09
N THR A 811 9.99 -16.84 -13.61
CA THR A 811 9.89 -17.25 -15.01
C THR A 811 9.05 -16.23 -15.80
N ILE A 812 9.54 -15.86 -16.98
CA ILE A 812 8.90 -14.90 -17.90
C ILE A 812 8.65 -15.63 -19.23
N ASP A 813 7.39 -15.67 -19.67
CA ASP A 813 6.97 -16.24 -20.96
C ASP A 813 6.64 -15.13 -21.96
N PHE A 814 7.42 -15.02 -23.05
CA PHE A 814 7.18 -14.05 -24.13
C PHE A 814 6.11 -14.49 -25.15
N GLY A 815 5.48 -15.64 -24.92
CA GLY A 815 4.41 -16.19 -25.72
C GLY A 815 4.92 -17.12 -26.82
N GLU A 816 4.07 -18.06 -27.21
CA GLU A 816 4.41 -19.12 -28.16
C GLU A 816 4.94 -18.60 -29.51
N ASN A 817 4.41 -17.46 -29.97
CA ASN A 817 4.70 -16.86 -31.28
C ASN A 817 5.96 -16.00 -31.31
N TYR A 818 6.73 -15.94 -30.22
CA TYR A 818 7.81 -14.99 -30.10
C TYR A 818 9.06 -15.61 -29.51
N ARG A 819 10.22 -15.10 -29.93
CA ARG A 819 11.51 -15.38 -29.28
C ARG A 819 12.28 -14.11 -29.07
N ILE A 820 13.14 -14.12 -28.06
CA ILE A 820 14.06 -13.02 -27.78
C ILE A 820 15.48 -13.51 -27.88
N SER A 821 16.31 -12.75 -28.61
CA SER A 821 17.77 -12.83 -28.48
C SER A 821 18.24 -11.65 -27.62
N VAL A 822 19.22 -11.91 -26.77
CA VAL A 822 19.71 -10.97 -25.77
C VAL A 822 21.24 -10.99 -25.83
N ASN A 823 21.87 -9.82 -25.72
CA ASN A 823 23.33 -9.71 -25.61
C ASN A 823 23.78 -9.43 -24.17
N ALA A 824 22.92 -8.87 -23.32
CA ALA A 824 23.17 -8.65 -21.90
C ALA A 824 21.87 -8.53 -21.09
N PHE A 825 21.96 -8.81 -19.80
CA PHE A 825 20.92 -8.57 -18.82
C PHE A 825 21.34 -7.47 -17.86
N GLY A 826 20.52 -6.43 -17.70
CA GLY A 826 20.70 -5.44 -16.64
C GLY A 826 19.91 -5.87 -15.40
N ILE A 827 20.56 -5.97 -14.25
CA ILE A 827 19.91 -6.31 -12.98
C ILE A 827 20.37 -5.30 -11.93
N GLN A 828 19.42 -4.61 -11.30
CA GLN A 828 19.72 -3.64 -10.26
C GLN A 828 19.11 -4.04 -8.93
N ALA A 829 19.91 -3.99 -7.87
CA ALA A 829 19.42 -4.23 -6.52
C ALA A 829 18.35 -3.21 -6.12
N ARG A 830 17.42 -3.63 -5.26
CA ARG A 830 16.56 -2.68 -4.55
C ARG A 830 17.40 -1.87 -3.58
N PHE A 831 17.12 -0.57 -3.47
CA PHE A 831 17.74 0.30 -2.48
C PHE A 831 17.72 -0.30 -1.07
N MET A 832 18.83 -0.16 -0.33
CA MET A 832 19.09 -0.75 1.01
C MET A 832 19.24 -2.28 1.05
N PHE A 833 19.12 -2.98 -0.08
CA PHE A 833 19.16 -4.45 -0.13
C PHE A 833 20.09 -4.99 -1.23
N GLY A 834 21.28 -4.41 -1.38
CA GLY A 834 22.30 -4.86 -2.35
C GLY A 834 22.65 -6.34 -2.22
N ASN A 835 22.71 -6.85 -0.98
CA ASN A 835 22.94 -8.26 -0.71
C ASN A 835 21.85 -9.20 -1.26
N ARG A 836 20.62 -8.70 -1.50
CA ARG A 836 19.50 -9.49 -2.02
C ARG A 836 19.48 -9.60 -3.55
N SER A 837 20.34 -8.87 -4.26
CA SER A 837 20.59 -9.13 -5.68
C SER A 837 21.78 -10.05 -5.89
N GLN A 838 22.62 -10.32 -4.89
CA GLN A 838 23.81 -11.14 -5.04
C GLN A 838 23.47 -12.59 -5.43
N GLY A 839 24.19 -13.13 -6.42
CA GLY A 839 24.08 -14.53 -6.83
C GLY A 839 23.07 -14.82 -7.93
N ILE A 840 22.50 -13.80 -8.57
CA ILE A 840 21.48 -13.98 -9.62
C ILE A 840 22.12 -14.38 -10.96
N ASN A 841 21.53 -15.38 -11.60
CA ASN A 841 21.74 -15.76 -13.00
C ASN A 841 20.43 -15.72 -13.79
N VAL A 842 20.56 -15.60 -15.12
CA VAL A 842 19.43 -15.71 -16.06
C VAL A 842 19.62 -16.91 -16.99
N TYR A 843 18.54 -17.67 -17.18
CA TYR A 843 18.49 -18.86 -18.01
C TYR A 843 17.47 -18.70 -19.14
N GLY A 844 17.75 -19.25 -20.31
CA GLY A 844 16.86 -19.30 -21.48
C GLY A 844 16.30 -20.69 -21.71
N SER A 845 15.04 -20.77 -22.17
CA SER A 845 14.40 -22.02 -22.57
C SER A 845 13.39 -21.83 -23.71
N ASN A 846 13.14 -22.89 -24.46
CA ASN A 846 12.09 -22.96 -25.49
C ASN A 846 10.93 -23.89 -25.13
N ASP A 847 11.08 -24.72 -24.10
CA ASP A 847 10.11 -25.74 -23.66
C ASP A 847 9.70 -25.57 -22.18
N ASN A 848 10.28 -24.60 -21.46
CA ASN A 848 10.08 -24.36 -20.02
C ASN A 848 10.54 -25.52 -19.12
N SER A 849 11.37 -26.43 -19.63
CA SER A 849 11.93 -27.56 -18.87
C SER A 849 13.44 -27.70 -19.05
N SER A 850 13.94 -27.43 -20.25
CA SER A 850 15.36 -27.46 -20.60
C SER A 850 15.90 -26.04 -20.55
N TRP A 851 16.82 -25.77 -19.62
CA TRP A 851 17.34 -24.43 -19.34
C TRP A 851 18.82 -24.29 -19.71
N THR A 852 19.15 -23.26 -20.46
CA THR A 852 20.53 -22.86 -20.81
C THR A 852 20.93 -21.66 -19.95
N LEU A 853 22.06 -21.73 -19.25
CA LEU A 853 22.62 -20.57 -18.55
C LEU A 853 23.03 -19.50 -19.56
N LEU A 854 22.53 -18.28 -19.41
CA LEU A 854 22.81 -17.20 -20.34
C LEU A 854 23.77 -16.17 -19.76
N THR A 855 23.75 -15.89 -18.46
CA THR A 855 24.66 -14.90 -17.85
C THR A 855 26.08 -15.44 -17.75
N THR A 856 27.08 -14.62 -18.10
CA THR A 856 28.52 -14.96 -18.00
C THR A 856 29.02 -15.08 -16.57
N ARG A 857 28.36 -14.43 -15.62
CA ARG A 857 28.65 -14.45 -14.19
C ARG A 857 27.38 -14.13 -13.39
N GLU A 858 27.42 -14.44 -12.11
CA GLU A 858 26.41 -13.99 -11.17
C GLU A 858 26.58 -12.50 -10.83
N THR A 859 25.47 -11.88 -10.44
CA THR A 859 25.46 -10.57 -9.78
C THR A 859 26.13 -10.62 -8.41
N THR A 860 26.56 -9.46 -7.92
CA THR A 860 27.32 -9.27 -6.68
C THR A 860 26.56 -8.37 -5.70
N ASP A 861 27.07 -8.20 -4.49
CA ASP A 861 26.56 -7.18 -3.56
C ASP A 861 27.00 -5.78 -4.03
N THR A 862 26.04 -4.94 -4.39
CA THR A 862 26.25 -3.56 -4.87
C THR A 862 26.05 -2.51 -3.78
N SER A 863 25.89 -2.90 -2.51
CA SER A 863 25.62 -1.97 -1.40
C SER A 863 26.68 -0.86 -1.25
N ASN A 864 27.95 -1.15 -1.59
CA ASN A 864 29.06 -0.19 -1.56
C ASN A 864 29.32 0.55 -2.89
N ARG A 865 28.50 0.30 -3.92
CA ARG A 865 28.59 0.89 -5.26
C ARG A 865 27.29 1.58 -5.65
N ASN A 866 26.61 2.19 -4.67
CA ASN A 866 25.33 2.88 -4.87
C ASN A 866 24.30 2.03 -5.65
N PHE A 867 24.20 0.75 -5.33
CA PHE A 867 23.22 -0.15 -5.92
C PHE A 867 23.23 -0.10 -7.47
N GLU A 868 24.39 0.13 -8.09
CA GLU A 868 24.46 0.32 -9.53
C GLU A 868 23.93 -0.90 -10.29
N MET A 869 23.28 -0.65 -11.43
CA MET A 869 22.80 -1.74 -12.28
C MET A 869 23.99 -2.52 -12.83
N GLU A 870 24.01 -3.82 -12.55
CA GLU A 870 24.98 -4.70 -13.19
C GLU A 870 24.45 -5.14 -14.55
N VAL A 871 25.13 -4.74 -15.62
CA VAL A 871 24.88 -5.22 -16.97
C VAL A 871 25.77 -6.43 -17.22
N ILE A 872 25.18 -7.62 -17.19
CA ILE A 872 25.85 -8.91 -17.33
C ILE A 872 25.77 -9.39 -18.77
N PRO A 873 26.90 -9.54 -19.49
CA PRO A 873 26.90 -10.08 -20.85
C PRO A 873 26.37 -11.51 -20.90
N VAL A 874 25.77 -11.85 -22.04
CA VAL A 874 25.41 -13.23 -22.37
C VAL A 874 26.66 -14.06 -22.67
N VAL A 875 26.64 -15.35 -22.33
CA VAL A 875 27.74 -16.30 -22.59
C VAL A 875 28.10 -16.28 -24.08
N PRO A 876 29.40 -16.14 -24.43
CA PRO A 876 29.83 -16.08 -25.81
C PRO A 876 29.30 -17.23 -26.66
N GLY A 877 28.73 -16.90 -27.81
CA GLY A 877 28.10 -17.84 -28.74
C GLY A 877 26.59 -18.00 -28.57
N LEU A 878 25.99 -17.44 -27.51
CA LEU A 878 24.54 -17.49 -27.28
C LEU A 878 23.82 -16.18 -27.62
N GLU A 879 24.51 -15.13 -28.05
CA GLU A 879 23.94 -13.79 -28.26
C GLU A 879 22.91 -13.75 -29.41
N ASN A 880 23.04 -14.68 -30.35
CA ASN A 880 22.11 -14.85 -31.47
C ASN A 880 21.09 -15.96 -31.23
N GLU A 881 21.23 -16.72 -30.14
CA GLU A 881 20.26 -17.74 -29.76
C GLU A 881 18.96 -17.08 -29.29
N ARG A 882 17.86 -17.76 -29.56
CA ARG A 882 16.50 -17.21 -29.44
C ARG A 882 15.67 -18.08 -28.50
N TYR A 883 15.20 -17.48 -27.41
CA TYR A 883 14.46 -18.17 -26.34
C TYR A 883 13.05 -17.59 -26.15
N ARG A 884 12.10 -18.44 -25.73
CA ARG A 884 10.74 -18.03 -25.38
C ARG A 884 10.63 -17.68 -23.89
N TYR A 885 11.21 -18.53 -23.06
CA TYR A 885 11.14 -18.43 -21.62
C TYR A 885 12.47 -17.94 -21.06
N PHE A 886 12.39 -17.09 -20.05
CA PHE A 886 13.55 -16.66 -19.27
C PHE A 886 13.30 -16.90 -17.79
N MET A 887 14.27 -17.50 -17.09
CA MET A 887 14.21 -17.73 -15.65
C MET A 887 15.30 -16.94 -14.96
N VAL A 888 14.91 -16.10 -14.00
CA VAL A 888 15.79 -15.37 -13.09
C VAL A 888 15.84 -16.13 -11.76
N ARG A 889 17.04 -16.51 -11.33
CA ARG A 889 17.25 -17.34 -10.13
C ARG A 889 18.49 -16.91 -9.37
N VAL A 890 18.42 -16.97 -8.04
CA VAL A 890 19.60 -16.83 -7.16
C VAL A 890 20.24 -18.22 -6.99
N ASP A 891 21.47 -18.38 -7.50
CA ASP A 891 22.25 -19.62 -7.37
C ASP A 891 23.12 -19.62 -6.11
N HIS A 892 23.88 -18.54 -5.87
CA HIS A 892 24.73 -18.39 -4.68
C HIS A 892 24.41 -17.10 -3.91
N PRO A 893 23.46 -17.15 -2.95
CA PRO A 893 22.99 -15.96 -2.27
C PRO A 893 24.05 -15.32 -1.38
N GLY A 894 23.98 -13.99 -1.24
CA GLY A 894 24.75 -13.25 -0.24
C GLY A 894 24.32 -13.54 1.21
N PRO A 895 25.05 -13.00 2.20
CA PRO A 895 24.66 -13.09 3.61
C PRO A 895 23.24 -12.53 3.82
N PRO A 896 22.32 -13.26 4.48
CA PRO A 896 20.93 -12.84 4.58
C PRO A 896 20.73 -11.70 5.59
N THR A 897 19.88 -10.73 5.26
CA THR A 897 19.46 -9.68 6.20
C THR A 897 18.60 -10.25 7.35
N ASP A 898 17.77 -11.26 7.05
CA ASP A 898 17.05 -12.07 8.03
C ASP A 898 17.54 -13.52 7.91
N PRO A 899 18.16 -14.11 8.95
CA PRO A 899 18.62 -15.50 8.93
C PRO A 899 17.55 -16.54 8.55
N ALA A 900 16.26 -16.23 8.74
CA ALA A 900 15.16 -17.11 8.37
C ALA A 900 14.88 -17.15 6.85
N TYR A 901 15.48 -16.24 6.08
CA TYR A 901 15.29 -16.13 4.63
C TYR A 901 16.63 -16.15 3.86
N PRO A 902 17.39 -17.25 3.91
CA PRO A 902 18.58 -17.41 3.07
C PRO A 902 18.19 -17.37 1.59
N GLY A 903 18.85 -16.53 0.80
CA GLY A 903 18.63 -16.39 -0.64
C GLY A 903 17.33 -15.73 -1.08
N ILE A 904 16.73 -14.94 -0.20
CA ILE A 904 15.68 -14.00 -0.58
C ILE A 904 16.19 -13.02 -1.64
N SER A 905 15.44 -12.86 -2.73
CA SER A 905 15.82 -12.00 -3.84
C SER A 905 15.00 -10.72 -3.86
N SER A 906 15.65 -9.58 -4.12
CA SER A 906 14.97 -8.32 -4.36
C SER A 906 15.79 -7.47 -5.33
N TYR A 907 15.20 -7.20 -6.48
CA TYR A 907 15.76 -6.30 -7.50
C TYR A 907 14.66 -5.36 -7.99
N SER A 908 15.09 -4.17 -8.39
CA SER A 908 14.19 -3.10 -8.83
C SER A 908 14.24 -2.86 -10.32
N GLU A 909 15.24 -3.43 -11.01
CA GLU A 909 15.33 -3.35 -12.46
C GLU A 909 15.68 -4.70 -13.06
N LEU A 910 15.08 -5.01 -14.20
CA LEU A 910 15.39 -6.16 -15.03
C LEU A 910 15.34 -5.78 -16.53
N ARG A 911 16.51 -5.64 -17.14
CA ARG A 911 16.69 -5.20 -18.53
C ARG A 911 17.04 -6.37 -19.44
N PHE A 912 16.37 -6.42 -20.59
CA PHE A 912 16.70 -7.31 -21.71
C PHE A 912 17.31 -6.47 -22.83
N HIS A 913 18.65 -6.45 -22.94
CA HIS A 913 19.33 -5.75 -24.03
C HIS A 913 19.32 -6.66 -25.27
N GLY A 914 18.30 -6.48 -26.12
CA GLY A 914 18.07 -7.41 -27.22
C GLY A 914 16.90 -7.05 -28.11
N ALA A 915 16.43 -8.04 -28.87
CA ALA A 915 15.30 -7.89 -29.76
C ALA A 915 14.37 -9.10 -29.66
N ARG A 916 13.07 -8.82 -29.72
CA ARG A 916 12.00 -9.79 -29.92
C ARG A 916 11.75 -9.98 -31.41
N TYR A 917 11.54 -11.23 -31.78
CA TYR A 917 11.26 -11.67 -33.14
C TYR A 917 9.90 -12.37 -33.17
N ASP A 918 9.11 -12.07 -34.19
CA ASP A 918 7.93 -12.84 -34.55
C ASP A 918 8.36 -14.16 -35.18
N LEU A 919 7.65 -15.24 -34.83
CA LEU A 919 7.63 -16.41 -35.69
C LEU A 919 6.86 -16.03 -36.96
N LEU A 920 7.53 -16.07 -38.11
CA LEU A 920 6.87 -15.98 -39.41
C LEU A 920 5.80 -17.08 -39.49
N SER A 921 4.70 -16.79 -40.20
CA SER A 921 3.60 -17.72 -40.41
C SER A 921 4.14 -19.13 -40.68
N PRO A 922 3.81 -20.12 -39.83
CA PRO A 922 4.35 -21.46 -39.97
C PRO A 922 4.07 -21.97 -41.38
N VAL A 923 5.13 -22.33 -42.11
CA VAL A 923 5.03 -22.79 -43.50
C VAL A 923 4.79 -24.29 -43.46
N ASP A 924 3.69 -24.73 -44.07
CA ASP A 924 3.48 -26.16 -44.31
C ASP A 924 4.49 -26.64 -45.37
N VAL A 925 5.54 -27.31 -44.89
CA VAL A 925 6.61 -27.89 -45.72
C VAL A 925 6.39 -29.38 -45.95
N SER A 926 5.17 -29.88 -45.70
CA SER A 926 4.85 -31.30 -45.89
C SER A 926 5.14 -31.79 -47.31
N ALA A 927 4.92 -30.93 -48.31
CA ALA A 927 5.22 -31.24 -49.71
C ALA A 927 6.73 -31.33 -50.02
N SER A 928 7.59 -30.79 -49.14
CA SER A 928 9.04 -30.76 -49.29
C SER A 928 9.74 -31.96 -48.63
N VAL A 929 8.98 -32.85 -48.00
CA VAL A 929 9.51 -34.04 -47.32
C VAL A 929 8.77 -35.31 -47.69
N LYS A 930 9.48 -36.43 -47.72
CA LYS A 930 8.88 -37.76 -47.66
C LYS A 930 8.64 -38.12 -46.20
N MET A 931 7.40 -38.46 -45.85
CA MET A 931 7.03 -38.87 -44.49
C MET A 931 6.75 -40.37 -44.40
N LEU A 932 7.61 -41.11 -43.72
CA LEU A 932 7.45 -42.54 -43.45
C LEU A 932 7.01 -42.73 -42.00
N GLN A 933 5.89 -43.41 -41.79
CA GLN A 933 5.35 -43.71 -40.46
C GLN A 933 5.48 -45.21 -40.18
N SER A 934 5.92 -45.57 -38.98
CA SER A 934 5.91 -46.97 -38.53
C SER A 934 4.51 -47.41 -38.12
N GLY A 935 4.29 -48.73 -38.05
CA GLY A 935 3.16 -49.26 -37.31
C GLY A 935 3.23 -48.84 -35.83
N LEU A 936 2.06 -48.73 -35.18
CA LEU A 936 1.98 -48.50 -33.74
C LEU A 936 2.15 -49.84 -33.01
N THR A 937 3.06 -49.86 -32.05
CA THR A 937 3.22 -50.95 -31.08
C THR A 937 2.52 -50.58 -29.79
N VAL A 938 1.79 -51.52 -29.19
CA VAL A 938 1.12 -51.28 -27.90
C VAL A 938 1.95 -51.88 -26.78
N ASN A 939 2.29 -51.05 -25.78
CA ASN A 939 2.82 -51.55 -24.52
C ASN A 939 1.64 -52.03 -23.67
N ARG A 940 1.56 -53.34 -23.42
CA ARG A 940 0.42 -53.96 -22.72
C ARG A 940 0.32 -53.57 -21.23
N PHE A 941 1.41 -53.11 -20.62
CA PHE A 941 1.43 -52.67 -19.22
C PHE A 941 0.94 -51.23 -19.09
N THR A 942 1.44 -50.32 -19.91
CA THR A 942 1.08 -48.89 -19.83
C THR A 942 -0.14 -48.53 -20.66
N GLN A 943 -0.60 -49.46 -21.52
CA GLN A 943 -1.65 -49.25 -22.54
C GLN A 943 -1.38 -48.09 -23.50
N LYS A 944 -0.11 -47.71 -23.65
CA LYS A 944 0.32 -46.66 -24.58
C LYS A 944 0.65 -47.25 -25.95
N TYR A 945 0.28 -46.51 -26.99
CA TYR A 945 0.57 -46.86 -28.38
C TYR A 945 1.75 -46.00 -28.86
N THR A 946 2.83 -46.64 -29.30
CA THR A 946 4.05 -45.95 -29.72
C THR A 946 4.42 -46.31 -31.15
N GLY A 947 4.74 -45.30 -31.95
CA GLY A 947 5.33 -45.46 -33.28
C GLY A 947 6.26 -44.30 -33.61
N THR A 948 6.86 -44.32 -34.79
CA THR A 948 7.77 -43.27 -35.26
C THR A 948 7.29 -42.65 -36.56
N VAL A 949 7.67 -41.39 -36.78
CA VAL A 949 7.53 -40.71 -38.06
C VAL A 949 8.89 -40.18 -38.48
N THR A 950 9.38 -40.64 -39.63
CA THR A 950 10.63 -40.21 -40.26
C THR A 950 10.32 -39.24 -41.39
N PHE A 951 10.97 -38.09 -41.38
CA PHE A 951 10.89 -37.05 -42.40
C PHE A 951 12.20 -37.02 -43.18
N THR A 952 12.16 -37.15 -44.51
CA THR A 952 13.31 -37.02 -45.39
C THR A 952 13.11 -35.81 -46.31
N ASN A 953 14.04 -34.85 -46.33
CA ASN A 953 13.94 -33.71 -47.26
C ASN A 953 14.15 -34.16 -48.71
N THR A 954 13.14 -33.94 -49.56
CA THR A 954 13.14 -34.33 -50.97
C THR A 954 13.49 -33.19 -51.93
N THR A 955 13.79 -32.01 -51.40
CA THR A 955 14.13 -30.82 -52.19
C THR A 955 15.64 -30.60 -52.25
N GLN A 956 16.09 -29.78 -53.20
CA GLN A 956 17.48 -29.31 -53.29
C GLN A 956 17.78 -28.14 -52.33
N GLN A 957 16.76 -27.67 -51.59
CA GLN A 957 16.88 -26.58 -50.65
C GLN A 957 16.86 -27.12 -49.22
N LYS A 958 17.59 -26.46 -48.33
CA LYS A 958 17.56 -26.75 -46.91
C LYS A 958 16.23 -26.31 -46.30
N ILE A 959 15.60 -27.16 -45.50
CA ILE A 959 14.39 -26.81 -44.75
C ILE A 959 14.81 -26.41 -43.34
N THR A 960 14.75 -25.11 -43.04
CA THR A 960 15.14 -24.58 -41.74
C THR A 960 13.98 -24.64 -40.75
N GLY A 961 14.27 -24.98 -39.50
CA GLY A 961 13.32 -25.15 -38.40
C GLY A 961 13.29 -23.99 -37.40
N PRO A 962 12.52 -24.14 -36.30
CA PRO A 962 12.00 -25.39 -35.75
C PRO A 962 11.01 -26.08 -36.66
N LEU A 963 11.13 -27.40 -36.78
CA LEU A 963 10.24 -28.22 -37.60
C LEU A 963 9.28 -28.97 -36.67
N HIS A 964 7.99 -28.79 -36.85
CA HIS A 964 6.96 -29.38 -36.00
C HIS A 964 6.14 -30.42 -36.77
N LEU A 965 6.05 -31.63 -36.26
CA LEU A 965 5.05 -32.61 -36.70
C LEU A 965 3.71 -32.27 -36.06
N HIS A 966 2.77 -31.76 -36.83
CA HIS A 966 1.39 -31.52 -36.41
C HIS A 966 0.49 -32.72 -36.72
N LEU A 967 -0.33 -33.14 -35.76
CA LEU A 967 -1.26 -34.27 -35.89
C LEU A 967 -2.69 -33.74 -36.04
N GLN A 968 -3.04 -33.29 -37.24
CA GLN A 968 -4.35 -32.69 -37.53
C GLN A 968 -5.45 -33.74 -37.52
N GLY A 969 -6.59 -33.42 -36.91
CA GLY A 969 -7.73 -34.33 -36.84
C GLY A 969 -7.42 -35.61 -36.06
N LEU A 970 -6.58 -35.52 -35.01
CA LEU A 970 -6.35 -36.64 -34.11
C LEU A 970 -7.69 -37.17 -33.58
N THR A 971 -7.87 -38.49 -33.65
CA THR A 971 -9.11 -39.15 -33.27
C THR A 971 -9.59 -38.70 -31.89
N ALA A 972 -10.86 -38.32 -31.78
CA ALA A 972 -11.44 -37.85 -30.53
C ALA A 972 -11.27 -38.89 -29.42
N GLY A 973 -10.83 -38.44 -28.23
CA GLY A 973 -10.51 -39.30 -27.10
C GLY A 973 -9.11 -39.94 -27.15
N VAL A 974 -8.30 -39.65 -28.16
CA VAL A 974 -6.87 -40.00 -28.22
C VAL A 974 -6.02 -38.78 -27.87
N THR A 975 -5.05 -38.95 -26.97
CA THR A 975 -4.11 -37.88 -26.57
C THR A 975 -2.70 -38.22 -27.03
N LEU A 976 -1.97 -37.23 -27.56
CA LEU A 976 -0.54 -37.34 -27.83
C LEU A 976 0.22 -36.97 -26.55
N ASP A 977 0.73 -37.97 -25.83
CA ASP A 977 1.29 -37.80 -24.49
C ASP A 977 2.62 -37.05 -24.49
N ASN A 978 3.39 -37.19 -25.57
CA ASN A 978 4.71 -36.58 -25.73
C ASN A 978 4.68 -35.35 -26.65
N ALA A 979 3.54 -34.67 -26.75
CA ALA A 979 3.43 -33.44 -27.51
C ALA A 979 4.38 -32.36 -26.94
N THR A 980 5.09 -31.66 -27.81
CA THR A 980 5.86 -30.47 -27.43
C THR A 980 4.93 -29.28 -27.16
N GLY A 981 3.74 -29.25 -27.77
CA GLY A 981 2.72 -28.24 -27.53
C GLY A 981 1.44 -28.52 -28.32
N VAL A 982 0.48 -27.59 -28.23
CA VAL A 982 -0.78 -27.62 -28.98
C VAL A 982 -0.98 -26.27 -29.64
N LYS A 983 -1.23 -26.24 -30.95
CA LYS A 983 -1.51 -25.01 -31.71
C LYS A 983 -2.85 -25.15 -32.43
N ASP A 984 -3.77 -24.22 -32.19
CA ASP A 984 -5.12 -24.20 -32.79
C ASP A 984 -5.88 -25.54 -32.59
N GLY A 985 -5.73 -26.15 -31.41
CA GLY A 985 -6.32 -27.45 -31.07
C GLY A 985 -5.59 -28.66 -31.66
N VAL A 986 -4.46 -28.45 -32.36
CA VAL A 986 -3.66 -29.50 -33.00
C VAL A 986 -2.40 -29.79 -32.18
N PRO A 987 -2.23 -30.99 -31.60
CA PRO A 987 -1.01 -31.35 -30.90
C PRO A 987 0.15 -31.51 -31.88
N TYR A 988 1.35 -31.07 -31.48
CA TYR A 988 2.55 -31.18 -32.28
C TYR A 988 3.77 -31.69 -31.50
N ILE A 989 4.75 -32.24 -32.22
CA ILE A 989 6.07 -32.62 -31.70
C ILE A 989 7.15 -31.88 -32.49
N THR A 990 8.07 -31.20 -31.80
CA THR A 990 9.23 -30.59 -32.42
C THR A 990 10.26 -31.66 -32.79
N LEU A 991 10.74 -31.63 -34.03
CA LEU A 991 11.80 -32.52 -34.50
C LEU A 991 13.10 -32.25 -33.73
N PRO A 992 13.94 -33.28 -33.48
CA PRO A 992 15.19 -33.15 -32.74
C PRO A 992 16.33 -32.51 -33.56
N VAL A 993 16.00 -31.82 -34.66
CA VAL A 993 16.96 -31.16 -35.54
C VAL A 993 16.48 -29.74 -35.84
N ALA A 994 17.41 -28.78 -35.86
CA ALA A 994 17.11 -27.39 -36.21
C ALA A 994 16.86 -27.20 -37.72
N GLU A 995 17.21 -28.18 -38.55
CA GLU A 995 17.17 -28.10 -40.00
C GLU A 995 17.18 -29.50 -40.65
N LEU A 996 16.71 -29.59 -41.90
CA LEU A 996 16.88 -30.75 -42.76
C LEU A 996 17.60 -30.33 -44.05
N ALA A 997 18.87 -30.72 -44.21
CA ALA A 997 19.60 -30.57 -45.47
C ALA A 997 19.00 -31.46 -46.58
N PRO A 998 19.27 -31.18 -47.87
CA PRO A 998 18.82 -32.03 -48.97
C PRO A 998 19.14 -33.51 -48.75
N GLY A 999 18.13 -34.38 -48.81
CA GLY A 999 18.27 -35.84 -48.58
C GLY A 999 18.42 -36.28 -47.11
N GLN A 1000 18.61 -35.35 -46.16
CA GLN A 1000 18.72 -35.69 -44.74
C GLN A 1000 17.38 -36.18 -44.18
N SER A 1001 17.45 -37.10 -43.21
CA SER A 1001 16.27 -37.59 -42.49
C SER A 1001 16.32 -37.29 -40.99
N ALA A 1002 15.17 -37.03 -40.38
CA ALA A 1002 14.98 -36.96 -38.94
C ALA A 1002 13.75 -37.76 -38.51
N THR A 1003 13.83 -38.40 -37.35
CA THR A 1003 12.77 -39.28 -36.84
C THR A 1003 12.28 -38.79 -35.48
N VAL A 1004 10.96 -38.74 -35.31
CA VAL A 1004 10.31 -38.47 -34.01
C VAL A 1004 9.51 -39.69 -33.56
N THR A 1005 9.45 -39.90 -32.25
CA THR A 1005 8.56 -40.89 -31.64
C THR A 1005 7.21 -40.23 -31.33
N THR A 1006 6.12 -40.94 -31.57
CA THR A 1006 4.75 -40.57 -31.20
C THR A 1006 4.26 -41.55 -30.14
N THR A 1007 3.73 -41.06 -29.02
CA THR A 1007 3.18 -41.88 -27.94
C THR A 1007 1.77 -41.43 -27.62
N PHE A 1008 0.81 -42.35 -27.70
CA PHE A 1008 -0.61 -42.04 -27.54
C PHE A 1008 -1.25 -42.75 -26.35
N SER A 1009 -2.12 -42.01 -25.65
CA SER A 1009 -3.19 -42.56 -24.82
C SER A 1009 -4.44 -42.77 -25.65
N ASN A 1010 -5.02 -43.98 -25.62
CA ASN A 1010 -6.24 -44.30 -26.34
C ASN A 1010 -7.16 -45.21 -25.49
N PRO A 1011 -7.80 -44.65 -24.45
CA PRO A 1011 -8.61 -45.43 -23.50
C PRO A 1011 -9.80 -46.12 -24.16
N ALA A 1012 -10.37 -45.53 -25.22
CA ALA A 1012 -11.48 -46.09 -25.97
C ALA A 1012 -11.07 -47.20 -26.95
N LYS A 1013 -9.76 -47.47 -27.10
CA LYS A 1013 -9.20 -48.41 -28.09
C LYS A 1013 -9.71 -48.14 -29.51
N ALA A 1014 -9.97 -46.87 -29.83
CA ALA A 1014 -10.41 -46.44 -31.15
C ALA A 1014 -9.27 -46.55 -32.17
N ALA A 1015 -9.57 -46.53 -33.47
CA ALA A 1015 -8.51 -46.41 -34.47
C ALA A 1015 -7.82 -45.04 -34.32
N ILE A 1016 -6.49 -45.03 -34.14
CA ILE A 1016 -5.73 -43.78 -34.00
C ILE A 1016 -5.45 -43.20 -35.39
N ASN A 1017 -6.30 -42.27 -35.82
CA ASN A 1017 -6.18 -41.56 -37.10
C ASN A 1017 -5.77 -40.11 -36.89
N TYR A 1018 -4.92 -39.59 -37.78
CA TYR A 1018 -4.52 -38.19 -37.89
C TYR A 1018 -3.89 -37.92 -39.26
N THR A 1019 -3.94 -36.66 -39.70
CA THR A 1019 -3.17 -36.16 -40.84
C THR A 1019 -1.86 -35.57 -40.33
N ARG A 1020 -0.74 -36.01 -40.92
CA ARG A 1020 0.60 -35.52 -40.59
C ARG A 1020 0.89 -34.27 -41.40
N LYS A 1021 1.27 -33.19 -40.72
CA LYS A 1021 1.89 -32.04 -41.37
C LYS A 1021 3.26 -31.77 -40.77
N LEU A 1022 4.24 -31.51 -41.62
CA LEU A 1022 5.51 -30.94 -41.19
C LEU A 1022 5.44 -29.43 -41.37
N ILE A 1023 5.48 -28.70 -40.27
CA ILE A 1023 5.38 -27.26 -40.24
C ILE A 1023 6.78 -26.70 -39.95
N SER A 1024 7.32 -25.92 -40.88
CA SER A 1024 8.53 -25.13 -40.67
C SER A 1024 8.14 -23.81 -40.06
N VAL A 1025 8.62 -23.60 -38.84
CA VAL A 1025 8.49 -22.33 -38.16
C VAL A 1025 9.76 -21.53 -38.49
N LYS A 1026 9.63 -20.50 -39.32
CA LYS A 1026 10.75 -19.58 -39.59
C LYS A 1026 10.71 -18.46 -38.55
N TYR A 1027 11.87 -18.13 -37.98
CA TYR A 1027 12.04 -16.95 -37.13
C TYR A 1027 12.42 -15.70 -37.92
#